data_AF-A0A962EHN1-F1
#
_entry.id   AF-A0A962EHN1-F1
#
_cell.length_a   1.000
_cell.length_b   1.000
_cell.length_c   1.000
_cell.angle_alpha   90.00
_cell.angle_beta   90.00
_cell.angle_gamma   90.00
#
_symmetry.space_group_name_H-M   'P 1'
#
loop_
_entity.id
_entity.type
_entity.pdbx_description
1 polymer ?
#
loop_
_entity_poly.entity_id
_entity_poly.type
_entity_poly.pdbx_seq_one_letter_code
_entity_poly.pdbx_strand_id
1 'polypeptide(L)'
;MPFMVRALFYRKFIVLLLLFLPFFFLGKFYTRTPEVMWYPFITSAFNDYYTAGPFGMTSNVREDNPVWQEIPAINKSLSRMSYAMTRGQPDVDIAWLYAEQEWPDKAALGEGLTPNKSESELSRSLAHAGFVYDRVSQRNLLDATNIEGALHVGAMKYKALLINDLLKCSPKLLEKILRLAQQGVPVFWLGEMPARAEGWSDAVANDRRIDTLREKVQGRVHKVETVQALLQSMHDAGIDFDLSPSVQSVKGEVLEGLRVQRRVSGQSVFVLLFNDSEQDFALSLNKPFFVEPLYILNPESGELNSLADENEALVIPARRSRILKMGEGAADWNEEDWYDPPIAFRPYIRWWWPGNKVDREELLKELRVLHEAGFGGVEIQTLTIGMRKDFLEQHADEIYRVGTSAWFDHLRPVFKEAHNLGLKVDLTLGSGWPTGGPFVTEYPEQQLLMASADLQQGNARMALPKPQSPTYIRLTNLVIDDTIGAFDHNYSLQAVSAAEVSEDSGALKNFIDLKAFVDGETLNWKAPGGEWKIFAFYQNASRHNVFGSAFPGAELHAVNHQAYVNDHLNKAGAQEYIDKLGEPWLQALAPYKPQAFFIDSFELIAELPWSSVFRETFLQQHGYDIAPYLPLVFRRYGESKYFDMIIPSSPAFHTDDLMAKRIREDYESTRARLFSESYVLPLKEWMQQNGVLLRLQAHGGYGDYLDNYQLADIPESEALFAAGSFDFLKLASSAGHVAGRKIISSESFILLTRDFNQLQKEDYYYLAGNAYAAGINRLMYHGYAYQLAVYDE
;
A
#
# COMPACT_ATOMS: atom_id res chain seq x y z
N MET A 1 -2.19 -37.12 26.62
CA MET A 1 -0.98 -36.91 25.79
C MET A 1 -0.60 -35.41 25.65
N PRO A 2 -0.58 -34.54 26.70
CA PRO A 2 -0.45 -33.08 26.49
C PRO A 2 0.99 -32.55 26.65
N PHE A 3 1.90 -33.35 27.22
CA PHE A 3 3.26 -32.91 27.55
C PHE A 3 4.20 -32.93 26.35
N MET A 4 4.01 -33.87 25.41
CA MET A 4 4.86 -34.01 24.23
C MET A 4 4.60 -32.91 23.18
N VAL A 5 3.36 -32.43 23.07
CA VAL A 5 3.02 -31.30 22.17
C VAL A 5 3.57 -29.98 22.70
N ARG A 6 3.53 -29.74 24.03
CA ARG A 6 4.18 -28.57 24.65
C ARG A 6 5.72 -28.59 24.51
N ALA A 7 6.35 -29.76 24.57
CA ALA A 7 7.80 -29.90 24.41
C ALA A 7 8.27 -29.69 22.95
N LEU A 8 7.47 -30.11 21.96
CA LEU A 8 7.71 -29.80 20.54
C LEU A 8 7.46 -28.32 20.23
N PHE A 9 6.49 -27.68 20.90
CA PHE A 9 6.23 -26.24 20.81
C PHE A 9 7.40 -25.43 21.37
N TYR A 10 7.91 -25.79 22.55
CA TYR A 10 9.10 -25.15 23.13
C TYR A 10 10.36 -25.43 22.30
N ARG A 11 10.53 -26.61 21.70
CA ARG A 11 11.68 -26.87 20.81
C ARG A 11 11.63 -26.07 19.51
N LYS A 12 10.48 -25.93 18.87
CA LYS A 12 10.36 -25.06 17.67
C LYS A 12 10.50 -23.58 18.03
N PHE A 13 9.96 -23.16 19.17
CA PHE A 13 10.09 -21.77 19.66
C PHE A 13 11.52 -21.45 20.11
N ILE A 14 12.23 -22.38 20.76
CA ILE A 14 13.66 -22.24 21.11
C ILE A 14 14.54 -22.33 19.86
N VAL A 15 14.21 -23.16 18.87
CA VAL A 15 14.93 -23.16 17.57
C VAL A 15 14.68 -21.85 16.80
N LEU A 16 13.50 -21.24 16.92
CA LEU A 16 13.20 -19.93 16.36
C LEU A 16 13.95 -18.82 17.11
N LEU A 17 13.94 -18.83 18.45
CA LEU A 17 14.76 -17.95 19.27
C LEU A 17 16.25 -18.17 18.97
N LEU A 18 16.68 -19.39 18.63
CA LEU A 18 18.04 -19.75 18.23
C LEU A 18 18.40 -19.37 16.79
N LEU A 19 17.41 -19.10 15.93
CA LEU A 19 17.62 -18.45 14.63
C LEU A 19 17.75 -16.93 14.79
N PHE A 20 17.18 -16.36 15.86
CA PHE A 20 17.39 -14.97 16.28
C PHE A 20 18.59 -14.78 17.24
N LEU A 21 19.06 -15.81 17.93
CA LEU A 21 20.20 -15.71 18.87
C LEU A 21 21.57 -15.42 18.25
N PRO A 22 21.90 -15.75 16.97
CA PRO A 22 23.15 -15.27 16.39
C PRO A 22 23.10 -13.75 16.15
N PHE A 23 21.90 -13.14 16.19
CA PHE A 23 21.72 -11.69 16.07
C PHE A 23 21.81 -10.95 17.41
N PHE A 24 21.56 -11.60 18.55
CA PHE A 24 21.55 -10.94 19.86
C PHE A 24 22.84 -11.10 20.67
N PHE A 25 23.66 -12.13 20.41
CA PHE A 25 24.86 -12.39 21.20
C PHE A 25 26.06 -12.69 20.29
N LEU A 26 26.71 -11.65 19.77
CA LEU A 26 28.15 -11.55 19.51
C LEU A 26 28.44 -10.30 18.65
N GLY A 27 28.43 -9.14 19.31
CA GLY A 27 28.91 -7.89 18.74
C GLY A 27 28.61 -6.78 19.72
N LYS A 28 29.63 -6.01 20.13
CA LYS A 28 29.37 -4.68 20.70
C LYS A 28 28.85 -3.83 19.55
N PHE A 29 27.53 -3.79 19.39
CA PHE A 29 26.83 -3.05 18.34
C PHE A 29 26.76 -1.57 18.74
N TYR A 30 27.71 -0.77 18.26
CA TYR A 30 27.60 0.68 18.26
C TYR A 30 27.04 1.11 16.90
N THR A 31 25.72 1.31 16.80
CA THR A 31 25.16 2.11 15.72
C THR A 31 25.39 3.57 16.08
N ARG A 32 26.35 4.23 15.42
CA ARG A 32 26.54 5.69 15.52
C ARG A 32 25.41 6.39 14.75
N THR A 33 24.26 6.60 15.37
CA THR A 33 23.67 7.93 15.24
C THR A 33 24.62 8.89 15.94
N PRO A 34 24.91 10.09 15.41
CA PRO A 34 25.50 11.13 16.24
C PRO A 34 24.63 11.20 17.49
N GLU A 35 25.24 11.10 18.68
CA GLU A 35 24.55 11.22 19.97
C GLU A 35 23.89 12.59 20.15
N VAL A 36 23.63 13.37 19.09
CA VAL A 36 23.17 14.77 19.08
C VAL A 36 21.93 14.96 18.19
N MET A 37 21.55 13.96 17.36
CA MET A 37 20.55 14.11 16.29
C MET A 37 19.39 13.12 16.41
N TRP A 38 18.15 13.62 16.31
CA TRP A 38 16.95 12.79 16.22
C TRP A 38 16.61 12.43 14.76
N TYR A 39 16.25 11.16 14.54
CA TYR A 39 15.64 10.68 13.30
C TYR A 39 14.59 9.62 13.65
N PRO A 40 13.38 9.62 13.05
CA PRO A 40 12.30 8.77 13.54
C PRO A 40 12.59 7.26 13.44
N PHE A 41 13.17 6.83 12.33
CA PHE A 41 13.26 5.41 12.02
C PHE A 41 14.68 4.86 12.19
N ILE A 42 15.23 5.03 13.39
CA ILE A 42 16.55 4.52 13.77
C ILE A 42 16.48 3.05 14.24
N THR A 43 17.60 2.34 14.08
CA THR A 43 17.78 1.03 14.71
C THR A 43 17.96 1.20 16.22
N SER A 44 17.22 0.44 17.04
CA SER A 44 17.50 0.34 18.48
C SER A 44 17.51 -1.11 18.95
N ALA A 45 18.59 -1.50 19.63
CA ALA A 45 18.76 -2.83 20.23
C ALA A 45 18.39 -2.84 21.73
N PHE A 46 18.30 -1.66 22.37
CA PHE A 46 18.02 -1.49 23.79
C PHE A 46 16.72 -0.67 23.91
N ASN A 47 15.85 -1.03 24.85
CA ASN A 47 14.47 -0.52 24.99
C ASN A 47 14.37 0.98 25.38
N ASP A 48 15.42 1.77 25.13
CA ASP A 48 15.58 3.15 25.56
C ASP A 48 14.95 4.15 24.58
N TYR A 49 14.63 3.70 23.35
CA TYR A 49 13.99 4.49 22.31
C TYR A 49 12.59 3.96 22.01
N TYR A 50 11.70 4.85 21.59
CA TYR A 50 10.40 4.46 21.03
C TYR A 50 10.55 4.22 19.53
N THR A 51 10.47 2.96 19.07
CA THR A 51 10.81 2.60 17.68
C THR A 51 9.65 1.94 16.93
N ALA A 52 9.66 2.05 15.60
CA ALA A 52 8.74 1.35 14.69
C ALA A 52 9.21 -0.09 14.34
N GLY A 53 10.04 -0.71 15.19
CA GLY A 53 10.57 -2.05 14.97
C GLY A 53 12.09 -2.16 15.14
N PRO A 54 12.68 -3.33 14.82
CA PRO A 54 14.08 -3.65 15.12
C PRO A 54 15.08 -3.18 14.05
N PHE A 55 14.65 -2.63 12.92
CA PHE A 55 15.51 -2.19 11.82
C PHE A 55 15.34 -0.70 11.55
N GLY A 56 16.45 -0.02 11.24
CA GLY A 56 16.42 1.36 10.78
C GLY A 56 15.86 1.46 9.35
N MET A 57 15.00 2.45 9.13
CA MET A 57 14.38 2.78 7.84
C MET A 57 14.77 4.22 7.51
N THR A 58 16.03 4.42 7.15
CA THR A 58 16.59 5.77 7.09
C THR A 58 17.01 6.16 5.69
N SER A 59 16.99 7.45 5.41
CA SER A 59 17.69 8.12 4.31
C SER A 59 18.46 9.35 4.79
N ASN A 60 17.96 9.96 5.89
CA ASN A 60 18.41 11.21 6.50
C ASN A 60 18.97 12.21 5.49
N VAL A 61 18.07 12.76 4.68
CA VAL A 61 18.38 13.78 3.69
C VAL A 61 18.43 15.12 4.43
N ARG A 62 19.56 15.45 5.05
CA ARG A 62 19.81 16.68 5.81
C ARG A 62 21.16 17.29 5.46
N GLU A 63 21.39 18.53 5.83
CA GLU A 63 22.59 19.33 5.50
C GLU A 63 23.90 18.75 6.03
N ASP A 64 23.83 17.93 7.08
CA ASP A 64 24.97 17.20 7.65
C ASP A 64 25.29 15.89 6.89
N ASN A 65 24.39 15.45 6.00
CA ASN A 65 24.63 14.33 5.11
C ASN A 65 25.45 14.79 3.89
N PRO A 66 26.56 14.10 3.52
CA PRO A 66 27.37 14.44 2.36
C PRO A 66 26.58 14.59 1.05
N VAL A 67 25.48 13.84 0.87
CA VAL A 67 24.67 13.90 -0.35
C VAL A 67 23.88 15.21 -0.49
N TRP A 68 23.70 15.98 0.59
CA TRP A 68 22.92 17.22 0.56
C TRP A 68 23.40 18.23 -0.47
N GLN A 69 24.72 18.34 -0.65
CA GLN A 69 25.32 19.25 -1.64
C GLN A 69 24.95 18.88 -3.08
N GLU A 70 24.57 17.63 -3.32
CA GLU A 70 24.12 17.12 -4.63
C GLU A 70 22.60 17.24 -4.82
N ILE A 71 21.83 17.42 -3.74
CA ILE A 71 20.35 17.46 -3.77
C ILE A 71 19.80 18.52 -4.75
N PRO A 72 20.32 19.77 -4.84
CA PRO A 72 19.84 20.72 -5.82
C PRO A 72 19.95 20.21 -7.28
N ALA A 73 21.05 19.55 -7.62
CA ALA A 73 21.26 18.99 -8.96
C ALA A 73 20.35 17.77 -9.21
N ILE A 74 20.22 16.89 -8.20
CA ILE A 74 19.31 15.74 -8.25
C ILE A 74 17.88 16.24 -8.45
N ASN A 75 17.40 17.16 -7.60
CA ASN A 75 16.05 17.73 -7.67
C ASN A 75 15.78 18.41 -9.01
N LYS A 76 16.76 19.10 -9.61
CA LYS A 76 16.61 19.68 -10.96
C LYS A 76 16.39 18.59 -12.01
N SER A 77 17.14 17.49 -11.95
CA SER A 77 16.95 16.33 -12.83
C SER A 77 15.57 15.69 -12.63
N LEU A 78 15.17 15.44 -11.37
CA LEU A 78 13.85 14.88 -11.05
C LEU A 78 12.71 15.80 -11.52
N SER A 79 12.91 17.11 -11.46
CA SER A 79 11.91 18.08 -11.94
C SER A 79 11.71 17.99 -13.45
N ARG A 80 12.78 17.75 -14.21
CA ARG A 80 12.71 17.52 -15.66
C ARG A 80 12.00 16.21 -15.99
N MET A 81 12.28 15.15 -15.23
CA MET A 81 11.57 13.88 -15.36
C MET A 81 10.07 14.04 -15.06
N SER A 82 9.71 14.68 -13.95
CA SER A 82 8.31 14.98 -13.60
C SER A 82 7.63 15.85 -14.67
N TYR A 83 8.33 16.88 -15.16
CA TYR A 83 7.83 17.75 -16.21
C TYR A 83 7.46 16.95 -17.47
N ALA A 84 8.41 16.18 -18.02
CA ALA A 84 8.16 15.33 -19.19
C ALA A 84 7.08 14.26 -18.92
N MET A 85 7.14 13.59 -17.77
CA MET A 85 6.22 12.50 -17.41
C MET A 85 4.88 12.94 -16.85
N THR A 86 4.54 14.23 -16.97
CA THR A 86 3.21 14.78 -16.69
C THR A 86 2.55 15.36 -17.96
N ARG A 87 3.21 15.33 -19.13
CA ARG A 87 2.62 15.83 -20.38
C ARG A 87 1.47 14.94 -20.85
N GLY A 88 0.38 15.54 -21.33
CA GLY A 88 -0.74 14.82 -21.91
C GLY A 88 -1.23 13.63 -21.09
N GLN A 89 -1.56 12.52 -21.76
CA GLN A 89 -2.08 11.30 -21.13
C GLN A 89 -1.07 10.15 -21.20
N PRO A 90 -1.08 9.21 -20.25
CA PRO A 90 -0.31 7.97 -20.36
C PRO A 90 -0.70 7.18 -21.62
N ASP A 91 0.27 6.51 -22.25
CA ASP A 91 0.05 5.68 -23.43
C ASP A 91 0.46 4.22 -23.15
N VAL A 92 -0.56 3.38 -22.95
CA VAL A 92 -0.44 2.07 -22.31
C VAL A 92 -1.03 0.99 -23.23
N ASP A 93 -0.29 -0.09 -23.47
CA ASP A 93 -0.68 -1.14 -24.40
C ASP A 93 -1.69 -2.12 -23.78
N ILE A 94 -1.40 -2.57 -22.55
CA ILE A 94 -2.07 -3.73 -21.96
C ILE A 94 -2.78 -3.33 -20.67
N ALA A 95 -4.08 -3.65 -20.59
CA ALA A 95 -4.76 -3.76 -19.31
C ALA A 95 -4.53 -5.17 -18.76
N TRP A 96 -3.81 -5.31 -17.66
CA TRP A 96 -3.54 -6.58 -17.01
C TRP A 96 -4.45 -6.73 -15.79
N LEU A 97 -5.41 -7.66 -15.86
CA LEU A 97 -6.30 -7.97 -14.73
C LEU A 97 -5.48 -8.45 -13.53
N TYR A 98 -5.58 -7.70 -12.44
CA TYR A 98 -5.04 -8.06 -11.15
C TYR A 98 -6.04 -8.99 -10.44
N ALA A 99 -5.70 -10.27 -10.32
CA ALA A 99 -6.61 -11.31 -9.85
C ALA A 99 -6.76 -11.33 -8.31
N GLU A 100 -5.84 -10.71 -7.59
CA GLU A 100 -5.71 -10.80 -6.14
C GLU A 100 -6.26 -9.53 -5.49
N GLN A 101 -6.89 -9.65 -4.31
CA GLN A 101 -7.44 -8.49 -3.59
C GLN A 101 -6.38 -7.79 -2.73
N GLU A 102 -5.21 -8.42 -2.52
CA GLU A 102 -4.06 -7.86 -1.82
C GLU A 102 -2.79 -8.35 -2.51
N TRP A 103 -1.71 -7.56 -2.43
CA TRP A 103 -0.39 -7.94 -2.95
C TRP A 103 0.20 -9.13 -2.18
N PRO A 104 0.31 -10.33 -2.79
CA PRO A 104 0.73 -11.54 -2.09
C PRO A 104 2.17 -11.94 -2.38
N ASP A 105 2.92 -11.15 -3.17
CA ASP A 105 4.36 -11.36 -3.22
C ASP A 105 4.94 -10.89 -1.91
N LYS A 106 5.57 -11.84 -1.21
CA LYS A 106 6.32 -11.65 0.03
C LYS A 106 7.05 -10.31 -0.05
N ALA A 107 6.49 -9.30 0.59
CA ALA A 107 7.13 -8.02 0.70
C ALA A 107 8.46 -8.27 1.39
N ALA A 108 9.52 -8.33 0.59
CA ALA A 108 10.84 -8.58 1.08
C ALA A 108 11.29 -7.23 1.62
N LEU A 109 11.22 -7.07 2.93
CA LEU A 109 12.08 -6.13 3.62
C LEU A 109 13.51 -6.64 3.40
N GLY A 110 14.16 -6.15 2.35
CA GLY A 110 15.49 -6.55 1.95
C GLY A 110 16.52 -5.56 2.47
N GLU A 111 17.63 -6.05 3.01
CA GLU A 111 18.82 -5.21 3.20
C GLU A 111 19.45 -4.93 1.82
N GLY A 112 19.71 -3.65 1.51
CA GLY A 112 20.39 -3.22 0.28
C GLY A 112 19.48 -2.73 -0.87
N LEU A 113 20.08 -2.06 -1.85
CA LEU A 113 19.41 -1.42 -2.99
C LEU A 113 19.10 -2.40 -4.12
N THR A 114 18.07 -3.23 -3.96
CA THR A 114 17.66 -4.22 -4.98
C THR A 114 16.15 -4.20 -5.26
N PRO A 115 15.59 -3.06 -5.75
CA PRO A 115 14.15 -2.87 -5.85
C PRO A 115 13.43 -3.97 -6.63
N ASN A 116 14.01 -4.43 -7.74
CA ASN A 116 13.36 -5.38 -8.64
C ASN A 116 13.74 -6.85 -8.40
N LYS A 117 14.36 -7.18 -7.26
CA LYS A 117 14.78 -8.55 -6.92
C LYS A 117 13.61 -9.54 -6.86
N SER A 118 12.46 -9.08 -6.38
CA SER A 118 11.24 -9.88 -6.24
C SER A 118 10.22 -9.62 -7.35
N GLU A 119 10.61 -8.95 -8.44
CA GLU A 119 9.70 -8.70 -9.57
C GLU A 119 9.32 -10.00 -10.29
N SER A 120 8.05 -10.12 -10.67
CA SER A 120 7.53 -11.29 -11.38
C SER A 120 8.23 -11.51 -12.74
N GLU A 121 8.37 -12.77 -13.15
CA GLU A 121 8.90 -13.10 -14.49
C GLU A 121 8.06 -12.47 -15.60
N LEU A 122 6.73 -12.50 -15.46
CA LEU A 122 5.83 -11.90 -16.44
C LEU A 122 6.02 -10.38 -16.55
N SER A 123 6.12 -9.65 -15.43
CA SER A 123 6.41 -8.21 -15.48
C SER A 123 7.73 -7.92 -16.20
N ARG A 124 8.81 -8.63 -15.81
CA ARG A 124 10.13 -8.46 -16.42
C ARG A 124 10.11 -8.74 -17.92
N SER A 125 9.48 -9.83 -18.34
CA SER A 125 9.37 -10.19 -19.76
C SER A 125 8.52 -9.21 -20.56
N LEU A 126 7.43 -8.69 -20.01
CA LEU A 126 6.64 -7.63 -20.65
C LEU A 126 7.49 -6.35 -20.80
N ALA A 127 8.21 -5.96 -19.75
CA ALA A 127 9.07 -4.78 -19.78
C ALA A 127 10.24 -4.93 -20.78
N HIS A 128 10.87 -6.11 -20.85
CA HIS A 128 11.94 -6.41 -21.83
C HIS A 128 11.41 -6.49 -23.25
N ALA A 129 10.18 -6.98 -23.43
CA ALA A 129 9.47 -6.88 -24.70
C ALA A 129 8.97 -5.46 -24.97
N GLY A 130 9.14 -4.53 -24.02
CA GLY A 130 8.86 -3.11 -24.14
C GLY A 130 7.42 -2.69 -23.89
N PHE A 131 6.54 -3.64 -23.56
CA PHE A 131 5.15 -3.33 -23.28
C PHE A 131 5.02 -2.40 -22.08
N VAL A 132 4.21 -1.36 -22.27
CA VAL A 132 3.69 -0.56 -21.16
C VAL A 132 2.34 -1.15 -20.78
N TYR A 133 2.16 -1.51 -19.51
CA TYR A 133 0.91 -2.11 -19.03
C TYR A 133 0.41 -1.37 -17.80
N ASP A 134 -0.89 -1.48 -17.52
CA ASP A 134 -1.49 -1.10 -16.24
C ASP A 134 -2.18 -2.32 -15.62
N ARG A 135 -2.15 -2.40 -14.29
CA ARG A 135 -2.96 -3.33 -13.51
C ARG A 135 -4.38 -2.78 -13.38
N VAL A 136 -5.39 -3.60 -13.65
CA VAL A 136 -6.81 -3.23 -13.51
C VAL A 136 -7.51 -4.17 -12.53
N SER A 137 -8.39 -3.64 -11.67
CA SER A 137 -9.14 -4.46 -10.73
C SER A 137 -10.29 -5.21 -11.41
N GLN A 138 -10.85 -6.21 -10.73
CA GLN A 138 -12.07 -6.87 -11.20
C GLN A 138 -13.22 -5.88 -11.38
N ARG A 139 -13.35 -4.90 -10.46
CA ARG A 139 -14.36 -3.84 -10.52
C ARG A 139 -14.17 -2.96 -11.75
N ASN A 140 -12.95 -2.52 -12.02
CA ASN A 140 -12.62 -1.75 -13.22
C ASN A 140 -13.05 -2.49 -14.49
N LEU A 141 -12.77 -3.79 -14.58
CA LEU A 141 -13.08 -4.57 -15.76
C LEU A 141 -14.60 -4.77 -15.95
N LEU A 142 -15.38 -4.88 -14.86
CA LEU A 142 -16.84 -4.95 -14.94
C LEU A 142 -17.45 -3.73 -15.62
N ASP A 143 -16.85 -2.55 -15.45
CA ASP A 143 -17.29 -1.28 -16.04
C ASP A 143 -16.65 -0.99 -17.42
N ALA A 144 -15.68 -1.80 -17.85
CA ALA A 144 -14.95 -1.59 -19.10
C ALA A 144 -15.84 -1.61 -20.36
N THR A 145 -15.46 -0.89 -21.41
CA THR A 145 -16.22 -0.87 -22.68
C THR A 145 -15.32 -1.15 -23.87
N ASN A 146 -15.89 -1.60 -24.97
CA ASN A 146 -15.21 -1.59 -26.27
C ASN A 146 -15.72 -0.40 -27.09
N ILE A 147 -14.81 0.48 -27.49
CA ILE A 147 -15.08 1.61 -28.39
C ILE A 147 -14.13 1.47 -29.58
N GLU A 148 -14.68 1.33 -30.78
CA GLU A 148 -13.92 1.21 -32.04
C GLU A 148 -12.84 0.11 -32.04
N GLY A 149 -13.09 -1.01 -31.36
CA GLY A 149 -12.18 -2.15 -31.28
C GLY A 149 -11.12 -2.05 -30.18
N ALA A 150 -11.08 -0.96 -29.42
CA ALA A 150 -10.16 -0.78 -28.31
C ALA A 150 -10.85 -1.01 -26.95
N LEU A 151 -10.08 -1.51 -25.98
CA LEU A 151 -10.55 -1.69 -24.61
C LEU A 151 -10.44 -0.37 -23.86
N HIS A 152 -11.55 0.12 -23.32
CA HIS A 152 -11.59 1.29 -22.45
C HIS A 152 -11.87 0.87 -21.01
N VAL A 153 -11.03 1.30 -20.08
CA VAL A 153 -11.19 1.08 -18.63
C VAL A 153 -10.94 2.40 -17.92
N GLY A 154 -11.99 2.96 -17.30
CA GLY A 154 -11.93 4.29 -16.71
C GLY A 154 -11.53 5.35 -17.76
N ALA A 155 -10.52 6.16 -17.44
CA ALA A 155 -9.98 7.18 -18.34
C ALA A 155 -9.05 6.62 -19.43
N MET A 156 -8.69 5.34 -19.36
CA MET A 156 -7.64 4.75 -20.19
C MET A 156 -8.19 3.92 -21.35
N LYS A 157 -7.38 3.86 -22.41
CA LYS A 157 -7.57 3.05 -23.60
C LYS A 157 -6.39 2.08 -23.72
N TYR A 158 -6.67 0.82 -24.02
CA TYR A 158 -5.71 -0.27 -24.15
C TYR A 158 -5.91 -1.03 -25.46
N LYS A 159 -4.83 -1.62 -25.96
CA LYS A 159 -4.82 -2.49 -27.15
C LYS A 159 -5.32 -3.90 -26.82
N ALA A 160 -5.07 -4.40 -25.60
CA ALA A 160 -5.44 -5.76 -25.20
C ALA A 160 -5.73 -5.90 -23.71
N LEU A 161 -6.43 -6.99 -23.36
CA LEU A 161 -6.60 -7.48 -21.99
C LEU A 161 -5.66 -8.67 -21.75
N LEU A 162 -4.88 -8.63 -20.68
CA LEU A 162 -4.07 -9.74 -20.17
C LEU A 162 -4.66 -10.26 -18.87
N ILE A 163 -4.77 -11.59 -18.76
CA ILE A 163 -5.18 -12.29 -17.55
C ILE A 163 -4.14 -13.38 -17.26
N ASN A 164 -3.61 -13.44 -16.04
CA ASN A 164 -2.75 -14.53 -15.59
C ASN A 164 -3.40 -15.25 -14.39
N ASP A 165 -3.41 -16.58 -14.41
CA ASP A 165 -3.76 -17.45 -13.27
C ASP A 165 -5.00 -17.01 -12.45
N LEU A 166 -6.13 -16.83 -13.12
CA LEU A 166 -7.39 -16.49 -12.44
C LEU A 166 -8.07 -17.78 -11.94
N LEU A 167 -7.66 -18.27 -10.77
CA LEU A 167 -8.12 -19.54 -10.20
C LEU A 167 -9.63 -19.58 -9.86
N LYS A 168 -10.20 -18.41 -9.57
CA LYS A 168 -11.60 -18.19 -9.18
C LYS A 168 -12.05 -16.81 -9.65
N CYS A 169 -13.34 -16.64 -9.95
CA CYS A 169 -13.94 -15.33 -10.17
C CYS A 169 -15.46 -15.38 -10.08
N SER A 170 -16.13 -14.23 -9.99
CA SER A 170 -17.59 -14.19 -10.19
C SER A 170 -18.00 -14.61 -11.62
N PRO A 171 -19.17 -15.23 -11.82
CA PRO A 171 -19.71 -15.50 -13.16
C PRO A 171 -19.87 -14.22 -14.00
N LYS A 172 -20.20 -13.10 -13.35
CA LYS A 172 -20.35 -11.78 -14.01
C LYS A 172 -19.04 -11.31 -14.65
N LEU A 173 -17.90 -11.53 -13.99
CA LEU A 173 -16.60 -11.17 -14.53
C LEU A 173 -16.28 -12.00 -15.79
N LEU A 174 -16.49 -13.31 -15.74
CA LEU A 174 -16.21 -14.18 -16.88
C LEU A 174 -17.17 -13.91 -18.05
N GLU A 175 -18.44 -13.59 -17.78
CA GLU A 175 -19.40 -13.08 -18.77
C GLU A 175 -18.93 -11.75 -19.40
N LYS A 176 -18.33 -10.87 -18.60
CA LYS A 176 -17.78 -9.60 -19.09
C LYS A 176 -16.60 -9.84 -20.03
N ILE A 177 -15.65 -10.69 -19.64
CA ILE A 177 -14.50 -11.07 -20.47
C ILE A 177 -14.97 -11.69 -21.79
N LEU A 178 -15.93 -12.62 -21.73
CA LEU A 178 -16.51 -13.23 -22.93
C LEU A 178 -17.10 -12.18 -23.87
N ARG A 179 -17.86 -11.21 -23.33
CA ARG A 179 -18.46 -10.13 -24.12
C ARG A 179 -17.40 -9.25 -24.77
N LEU A 180 -16.35 -8.86 -24.06
CA LEU A 180 -15.26 -8.07 -24.62
C LEU A 180 -14.56 -8.80 -25.77
N ALA A 181 -14.24 -10.09 -25.58
CA ALA A 181 -13.67 -10.93 -26.64
C ALA A 181 -14.61 -11.07 -27.85
N GLN A 182 -15.91 -11.23 -27.64
CA GLN A 182 -16.91 -11.27 -28.72
C GLN A 182 -17.04 -9.95 -29.48
N GLN A 183 -16.77 -8.83 -28.83
CA GLN A 183 -16.73 -7.50 -29.44
C GLN A 183 -15.41 -7.23 -30.18
N GLY A 184 -14.46 -8.18 -30.16
CA GLY A 184 -13.19 -8.07 -30.88
C GLY A 184 -12.03 -7.49 -30.06
N VAL A 185 -12.19 -7.30 -28.74
CA VAL A 185 -11.04 -6.97 -27.88
C VAL A 185 -10.10 -8.18 -27.83
N PRO A 186 -8.81 -8.02 -28.16
CA PRO A 186 -7.82 -9.08 -27.96
C PRO A 186 -7.68 -9.40 -26.48
N VAL A 187 -7.92 -10.66 -26.12
CA VAL A 187 -7.78 -11.16 -24.75
C VAL A 187 -6.73 -12.27 -24.74
N PHE A 188 -5.68 -12.07 -23.97
CA PHE A 188 -4.62 -13.04 -23.74
C PHE A 188 -4.75 -13.63 -22.35
N TRP A 189 -4.68 -14.96 -22.28
CA TRP A 189 -4.82 -15.70 -21.05
C TRP A 189 -3.58 -16.57 -20.81
N LEU A 190 -2.80 -16.23 -19.80
CA LEU A 190 -1.65 -17.02 -19.37
C LEU A 190 -2.04 -17.93 -18.21
N GLY A 191 -1.82 -19.23 -18.36
CA GLY A 191 -1.96 -20.21 -17.29
C GLY A 191 -3.40 -20.62 -16.98
N GLU A 192 -3.73 -20.73 -15.70
CA GLU A 192 -4.96 -21.36 -15.24
C GLU A 192 -6.21 -20.49 -15.45
N MET A 193 -7.30 -21.14 -15.86
CA MET A 193 -8.63 -20.55 -15.98
C MET A 193 -9.47 -20.87 -14.74
N PRO A 194 -10.51 -20.08 -14.41
CA PRO A 194 -11.26 -20.26 -13.18
C PRO A 194 -11.88 -21.65 -13.10
N ALA A 195 -11.53 -22.38 -12.05
CA ALA A 195 -12.08 -23.69 -11.76
C ALA A 195 -13.44 -23.61 -11.05
N ARG A 196 -13.75 -22.44 -10.47
CA ARG A 196 -14.94 -22.22 -9.64
C ARG A 196 -15.32 -20.75 -9.53
N ALA A 197 -16.52 -20.51 -9.02
CA ALA A 197 -16.95 -19.19 -8.59
C ALA A 197 -16.33 -18.80 -7.24
N GLU A 198 -16.35 -17.51 -6.92
CA GLU A 198 -16.10 -16.98 -5.58
C GLU A 198 -17.37 -17.02 -4.71
N GLY A 199 -17.19 -17.01 -3.39
CA GLY A 199 -18.29 -16.86 -2.44
C GLY A 199 -19.14 -18.11 -2.25
N TRP A 200 -19.97 -18.12 -1.21
CA TRP A 200 -20.74 -19.30 -0.79
C TRP A 200 -22.15 -19.34 -1.38
N SER A 201 -22.78 -18.19 -1.57
CA SER A 201 -24.14 -18.09 -2.09
C SER A 201 -24.28 -18.73 -3.46
N ASP A 202 -25.22 -19.67 -3.58
CA ASP A 202 -25.47 -20.45 -4.80
C ASP A 202 -24.21 -21.09 -5.41
N ALA A 203 -23.21 -21.45 -4.58
CA ALA A 203 -21.88 -21.88 -5.04
C ALA A 203 -21.93 -22.97 -6.12
N VAL A 204 -22.74 -24.02 -5.94
CA VAL A 204 -22.86 -25.12 -6.91
C VAL A 204 -23.43 -24.64 -8.26
N ALA A 205 -24.41 -23.75 -8.23
CA ALA A 205 -24.99 -23.21 -9.46
C ALA A 205 -24.02 -22.25 -10.14
N ASN A 206 -23.31 -21.43 -9.37
CA ASN A 206 -22.30 -20.50 -9.89
C ASN A 206 -21.07 -21.24 -10.44
N ASP A 207 -20.66 -22.36 -9.85
CA ASP A 207 -19.59 -23.21 -10.39
C ASP A 207 -19.97 -23.80 -11.75
N ARG A 208 -21.19 -24.32 -11.91
CA ARG A 208 -21.70 -24.78 -13.21
C ARG A 208 -21.73 -23.66 -14.26
N ARG A 209 -22.05 -22.43 -13.83
CA ARG A 209 -21.99 -21.25 -14.72
C ARG A 209 -20.55 -20.96 -15.12
N ILE A 210 -19.60 -21.03 -14.19
CA ILE A 210 -18.16 -20.87 -14.48
C ILE A 210 -17.69 -21.94 -15.46
N ASP A 211 -18.04 -23.22 -15.27
CA ASP A 211 -17.67 -24.29 -16.21
C ASP A 211 -18.18 -24.00 -17.63
N THR A 212 -19.46 -23.62 -17.75
CA THR A 212 -20.09 -23.28 -19.03
C THR A 212 -19.44 -22.06 -19.69
N LEU A 213 -19.09 -21.04 -18.90
CA LEU A 213 -18.49 -19.81 -19.40
C LEU A 213 -17.01 -20.00 -19.75
N ARG A 214 -16.28 -20.81 -18.99
CA ARG A 214 -14.87 -21.13 -19.22
C ARG A 214 -14.68 -21.73 -20.60
N GLU A 215 -15.50 -22.71 -20.99
CA GLU A 215 -15.44 -23.32 -22.33
C GLU A 215 -15.68 -22.27 -23.45
N LYS A 216 -16.67 -21.38 -23.25
CA LYS A 216 -16.98 -20.31 -24.21
C LYS A 216 -15.86 -19.29 -24.31
N VAL A 217 -15.26 -18.90 -23.19
CA VAL A 217 -14.14 -17.95 -23.15
C VAL A 217 -12.91 -18.59 -23.78
N GLN A 218 -12.58 -19.83 -23.45
CA GLN A 218 -11.41 -20.53 -24.01
C GLN A 218 -11.46 -20.60 -25.54
N GLY A 219 -12.63 -20.79 -26.15
CA GLY A 219 -12.78 -20.76 -27.61
C GLY A 219 -12.73 -19.37 -28.26
N ARG A 220 -12.51 -18.31 -27.48
CA ARG A 220 -12.57 -16.90 -27.91
C ARG A 220 -11.36 -16.06 -27.49
N VAL A 221 -10.43 -16.62 -26.73
CA VAL A 221 -9.24 -15.92 -26.22
C VAL A 221 -7.96 -16.62 -26.66
N HIS A 222 -6.85 -15.90 -26.59
CA HIS A 222 -5.51 -16.44 -26.84
C HIS A 222 -4.97 -17.07 -25.56
N LYS A 223 -5.30 -18.35 -25.32
CA LYS A 223 -4.81 -19.10 -24.14
C LYS A 223 -3.44 -19.70 -24.40
N VAL A 224 -2.50 -19.47 -23.49
CA VAL A 224 -1.12 -19.97 -23.53
C VAL A 224 -0.66 -20.41 -22.13
N GLU A 225 0.39 -21.23 -22.05
CA GLU A 225 0.92 -21.76 -20.79
C GLU A 225 2.25 -21.12 -20.35
N THR A 226 2.91 -20.38 -21.23
CA THR A 226 4.23 -19.80 -20.94
C THR A 226 4.31 -18.33 -21.37
N VAL A 227 5.16 -17.56 -20.70
CA VAL A 227 5.40 -16.15 -21.02
C VAL A 227 5.95 -15.97 -22.44
N GLN A 228 6.83 -16.87 -22.90
CA GLN A 228 7.33 -16.83 -24.28
C GLN A 228 6.21 -17.02 -25.31
N ALA A 229 5.30 -17.98 -25.07
CA ALA A 229 4.16 -18.19 -25.96
C ALA A 229 3.15 -17.03 -25.90
N LEU A 230 3.04 -16.35 -24.75
CA LEU A 230 2.25 -15.13 -24.61
C LEU A 230 2.75 -14.02 -25.53
N LEU A 231 4.04 -13.71 -25.44
CA LEU A 231 4.66 -12.68 -26.27
C LEU A 231 4.53 -12.99 -27.77
N GLN A 232 4.75 -14.26 -28.15
CA GLN A 232 4.56 -14.69 -29.54
C GLN A 232 3.09 -14.55 -29.97
N SER A 233 2.14 -14.95 -29.12
CA SER A 233 0.73 -14.83 -29.45
C SER A 233 0.27 -13.38 -29.57
N MET A 234 0.83 -12.46 -28.78
CA MET A 234 0.58 -11.03 -28.90
C MET A 234 1.08 -10.50 -30.25
N HIS A 235 2.31 -10.85 -30.63
CA HIS A 235 2.88 -10.53 -31.94
C HIS A 235 2.01 -11.05 -33.10
N ASP A 236 1.63 -12.32 -33.05
CA ASP A 236 0.80 -12.95 -34.11
C ASP A 236 -0.59 -12.30 -34.23
N ALA A 237 -1.08 -11.68 -33.15
CA ALA A 237 -2.35 -10.94 -33.12
C ALA A 237 -2.20 -9.46 -33.54
N GLY A 238 -1.00 -9.02 -33.94
CA GLY A 238 -0.70 -7.64 -34.29
C GLY A 238 -0.65 -6.70 -33.08
N ILE A 239 -0.51 -7.25 -31.87
CA ILE A 239 -0.27 -6.50 -30.63
C ILE A 239 1.25 -6.44 -30.45
N ASP A 240 1.85 -5.58 -31.28
CA ASP A 240 3.28 -5.38 -31.30
C ASP A 240 3.73 -4.23 -30.41
N PHE A 241 4.98 -4.33 -29.96
CA PHE A 241 5.66 -3.26 -29.25
C PHE A 241 6.08 -2.18 -30.25
N ASP A 242 5.55 -0.96 -30.08
CA ASP A 242 5.80 0.16 -31.01
C ASP A 242 7.29 0.56 -31.11
N LEU A 243 8.13 0.10 -30.18
CA LEU A 243 9.53 0.51 -30.07
C LEU A 243 10.55 -0.63 -30.32
N SER A 244 10.19 -1.93 -30.33
CA SER A 244 11.15 -3.05 -30.53
C SER A 244 11.79 -3.04 -31.92
N PRO A 245 11.03 -2.86 -33.02
CA PRO A 245 11.65 -2.73 -34.32
C PRO A 245 12.42 -1.41 -34.47
N SER A 246 12.16 -0.44 -33.58
CA SER A 246 12.65 0.94 -33.64
C SER A 246 13.86 1.21 -32.75
N VAL A 247 14.09 0.39 -31.72
CA VAL A 247 15.13 0.51 -30.71
C VAL A 247 15.85 -0.83 -30.60
N GLN A 248 17.05 -0.92 -31.17
CA GLN A 248 17.84 -2.15 -31.20
C GLN A 248 19.21 -1.93 -30.56
N SER A 249 19.75 -2.93 -29.86
CA SER A 249 21.15 -2.86 -29.41
C SER A 249 22.07 -2.78 -30.63
N VAL A 250 22.96 -1.78 -30.63
CA VAL A 250 24.02 -1.65 -31.64
C VAL A 250 25.00 -2.83 -31.57
N LYS A 251 25.19 -3.39 -30.36
CA LYS A 251 26.11 -4.52 -30.11
C LYS A 251 25.43 -5.88 -30.27
N GLY A 252 24.11 -5.91 -30.55
CA GLY A 252 23.32 -7.14 -30.61
C GLY A 252 23.09 -7.80 -29.25
N GLU A 253 23.31 -7.07 -28.14
CA GLU A 253 23.03 -7.58 -26.81
C GLU A 253 21.53 -7.58 -26.50
N VAL A 254 21.10 -8.48 -25.61
CA VAL A 254 19.74 -8.48 -25.09
C VAL A 254 19.61 -7.27 -24.16
N LEU A 255 18.62 -6.42 -24.40
CA LEU A 255 18.35 -5.22 -23.61
C LEU A 255 17.63 -5.57 -22.29
N GLU A 256 18.16 -6.57 -21.58
CA GLU A 256 17.64 -7.03 -20.30
C GLU A 256 17.80 -5.91 -19.26
N GLY A 257 16.70 -5.39 -18.73
CA GLY A 257 16.67 -4.22 -17.85
C GLY A 257 16.33 -2.89 -18.53
N LEU A 258 16.10 -2.83 -19.85
CA LEU A 258 15.52 -1.62 -20.45
C LEU A 258 14.03 -1.52 -20.09
N ARG A 259 13.65 -0.44 -19.41
CA ARG A 259 12.26 -0.13 -19.05
C ARG A 259 11.75 1.08 -19.80
N VAL A 260 10.47 1.08 -20.13
CA VAL A 260 9.84 2.08 -20.98
C VAL A 260 8.57 2.63 -20.33
N GLN A 261 8.38 3.95 -20.40
CA GLN A 261 7.11 4.60 -20.08
C GLN A 261 6.79 5.67 -21.12
N ARG A 262 5.51 5.77 -21.53
CA ARG A 262 5.10 6.66 -22.62
C ARG A 262 3.97 7.59 -22.25
N ARG A 263 3.96 8.77 -22.87
CA ARG A 263 2.86 9.74 -22.81
C ARG A 263 2.63 10.38 -24.16
N VAL A 264 1.37 10.68 -24.45
CA VAL A 264 0.94 11.35 -25.67
C VAL A 264 0.30 12.69 -25.32
N SER A 265 0.76 13.76 -25.94
CA SER A 265 0.18 15.10 -25.84
C SER A 265 0.01 15.70 -27.24
N GLY A 266 -1.24 15.81 -27.69
CA GLY A 266 -1.53 16.21 -29.07
C GLY A 266 -0.93 15.20 -30.06
N GLN A 267 -0.05 15.66 -30.94
CA GLN A 267 0.70 14.82 -31.88
C GLN A 267 2.10 14.46 -31.36
N SER A 268 2.48 14.94 -30.17
CA SER A 268 3.78 14.64 -29.58
C SER A 268 3.72 13.39 -28.71
N VAL A 269 4.81 12.64 -28.70
CA VAL A 269 5.00 11.46 -27.85
C VAL A 269 6.28 11.64 -27.02
N PHE A 270 6.18 11.36 -25.73
CA PHE A 270 7.29 11.35 -24.78
C PHE A 270 7.56 9.91 -24.37
N VAL A 271 8.78 9.43 -24.57
CA VAL A 271 9.20 8.06 -24.23
C VAL A 271 10.35 8.14 -23.24
N LEU A 272 10.09 7.75 -22.00
CA LEU A 272 11.14 7.51 -21.01
C LEU A 272 11.76 6.14 -21.27
N LEU A 273 13.08 6.12 -21.41
CA LEU A 273 13.90 4.92 -21.48
C LEU A 273 14.79 4.88 -20.25
N PHE A 274 14.65 3.83 -19.43
CA PHE A 274 15.44 3.66 -18.21
C PHE A 274 16.24 2.37 -18.28
N ASN A 275 17.54 2.47 -18.03
CA ASN A 275 18.45 1.33 -18.00
C ASN A 275 18.57 0.82 -16.55
N ASP A 276 17.83 -0.23 -16.22
CA ASP A 276 17.86 -0.96 -14.95
C ASP A 276 18.99 -2.00 -14.88
N SER A 277 19.99 -1.92 -15.77
CA SER A 277 21.14 -2.81 -15.76
C SER A 277 22.40 -2.11 -15.21
N GLU A 278 23.44 -2.90 -14.96
CA GLU A 278 24.77 -2.42 -14.55
C GLU A 278 25.67 -2.07 -15.74
N GLN A 279 25.16 -2.16 -16.97
CA GLN A 279 25.93 -1.95 -18.20
C GLN A 279 25.30 -0.82 -19.03
N ASP A 280 26.13 -0.08 -19.76
CA ASP A 280 25.63 0.94 -20.68
C ASP A 280 24.94 0.29 -21.89
N PHE A 281 23.79 0.83 -22.28
CA PHE A 281 23.14 0.46 -23.54
C PHE A 281 23.49 1.45 -24.63
N ALA A 282 23.81 0.93 -25.81
CA ALA A 282 23.92 1.70 -27.05
C ALA A 282 22.82 1.25 -28.00
N LEU A 283 21.88 2.14 -28.27
CA LEU A 283 20.65 1.86 -29.00
C LEU A 283 20.66 2.53 -30.37
N SER A 284 20.38 1.77 -31.42
CA SER A 284 20.08 2.29 -32.75
C SER A 284 18.61 2.68 -32.81
N LEU A 285 18.32 3.89 -33.32
CA LEU A 285 16.97 4.43 -33.47
C LEU A 285 16.56 4.42 -34.94
N ASN A 286 15.56 3.62 -35.31
CA ASN A 286 15.09 3.52 -36.68
C ASN A 286 14.09 4.66 -37.02
N LYS A 287 14.55 5.73 -37.66
CA LYS A 287 13.75 6.95 -37.98
C LYS A 287 12.39 6.72 -38.67
N PRO A 288 12.20 5.75 -39.59
CA PRO A 288 10.90 5.50 -40.24
C PRO A 288 9.74 5.18 -39.28
N PHE A 289 10.04 4.81 -38.03
CA PHE A 289 9.04 4.52 -37.00
C PHE A 289 8.82 5.69 -36.02
N PHE A 290 9.58 6.77 -36.18
CA PHE A 290 9.52 7.95 -35.33
C PHE A 290 8.96 9.15 -36.08
N VAL A 291 8.19 9.98 -35.37
CA VAL A 291 7.63 11.21 -35.92
C VAL A 291 8.60 12.36 -35.66
N GLU A 292 9.02 13.06 -36.72
CA GLU A 292 9.87 14.23 -36.59
C GLU A 292 9.09 15.47 -36.09
N PRO A 293 9.74 16.38 -35.35
CA PRO A 293 11.14 16.32 -34.91
C PRO A 293 11.35 15.34 -33.75
N LEU A 294 12.52 14.69 -33.72
CA LEU A 294 12.95 13.79 -32.65
C LEU A 294 14.08 14.44 -31.84
N TYR A 295 13.86 14.56 -30.54
CA TYR A 295 14.83 15.07 -29.57
C TYR A 295 15.17 14.04 -28.51
N ILE A 296 16.45 13.94 -28.19
CA ILE A 296 16.95 13.23 -27.01
C ILE A 296 17.13 14.24 -25.90
N LEU A 297 16.45 13.99 -24.78
CA LEU A 297 16.43 14.81 -23.59
C LEU A 297 17.22 14.10 -22.48
N ASN A 298 18.25 14.76 -21.98
CA ASN A 298 19.03 14.29 -20.83
C ASN A 298 18.55 14.98 -19.55
N PRO A 299 17.84 14.29 -18.64
CA PRO A 299 17.31 14.93 -17.43
C PRO A 299 18.42 15.45 -16.50
N GLU A 300 19.59 14.79 -16.46
CA GLU A 300 20.70 15.17 -15.57
C GLU A 300 21.35 16.48 -16.04
N SER A 301 21.79 16.55 -17.30
CA SER A 301 22.45 17.74 -17.85
C SER A 301 21.46 18.83 -18.28
N GLY A 302 20.24 18.44 -18.67
CA GLY A 302 19.26 19.31 -19.33
C GLY A 302 19.51 19.46 -20.83
N GLU A 303 20.51 18.79 -21.40
CA GLU A 303 20.78 18.82 -22.83
C GLU A 303 19.59 18.30 -23.63
N LEU A 304 19.32 18.98 -24.73
CA LEU A 304 18.28 18.68 -25.71
C LEU A 304 18.99 18.59 -27.06
N ASN A 305 19.13 17.38 -27.57
CA ASN A 305 19.85 17.10 -28.81
C ASN A 305 18.87 16.61 -29.87
N SER A 306 18.81 17.28 -31.02
CA SER A 306 18.11 16.76 -32.19
C SER A 306 18.91 15.59 -32.77
N LEU A 307 18.26 14.49 -33.11
CA LEU A 307 18.94 13.36 -33.77
C LEU A 307 19.21 13.71 -35.25
N ALA A 308 20.39 14.28 -35.53
CA ALA A 308 20.75 14.77 -36.86
C ALA A 308 21.07 13.65 -37.85
N ASP A 309 21.71 12.56 -37.40
CA ASP A 309 22.12 11.41 -38.23
C ASP A 309 21.36 10.13 -37.82
N GLU A 310 20.91 9.35 -38.80
CA GLU A 310 20.26 8.04 -38.62
C GLU A 310 21.21 6.98 -38.01
N ASN A 311 22.52 7.22 -38.06
CA ASN A 311 23.54 6.29 -37.56
C ASN A 311 24.04 6.61 -36.14
N GLU A 312 23.55 7.68 -35.52
CA GLU A 312 23.98 8.04 -34.16
C GLU A 312 23.30 7.18 -33.11
N ALA A 313 24.09 6.45 -32.32
CA ALA A 313 23.58 5.59 -31.27
C ALA A 313 23.15 6.40 -30.04
N LEU A 314 21.93 6.17 -29.55
CA LEU A 314 21.49 6.66 -28.26
C LEU A 314 22.18 5.85 -27.16
N VAL A 315 23.04 6.50 -26.38
CA VAL A 315 23.66 5.89 -25.21
C VAL A 315 22.83 6.16 -23.97
N ILE A 316 22.42 5.09 -23.29
CA ILE A 316 21.78 5.14 -21.97
C ILE A 316 22.73 4.49 -20.96
N PRO A 317 23.43 5.29 -20.13
CA PRO A 317 24.34 4.74 -19.14
C PRO A 317 23.64 3.79 -18.17
N ALA A 318 24.40 2.90 -17.55
CA ALA A 318 23.92 2.03 -16.48
C ALA A 318 23.17 2.83 -15.41
N ARG A 319 22.00 2.36 -14.98
CA ARG A 319 21.17 2.99 -13.93
C ARG A 319 20.78 4.44 -14.24
N ARG A 320 20.64 4.82 -15.52
CA ARG A 320 20.25 6.16 -15.97
C ARG A 320 19.08 6.14 -16.93
N SER A 321 18.49 7.33 -17.11
CA SER A 321 17.34 7.56 -17.98
C SER A 321 17.66 8.51 -19.14
N ARG A 322 17.00 8.29 -20.28
CA ARG A 322 16.89 9.24 -21.39
C ARG A 322 15.43 9.38 -21.75
N ILE A 323 15.02 10.56 -22.21
CA ILE A 323 13.66 10.78 -22.72
C ILE A 323 13.74 11.11 -24.20
N LEU A 324 12.92 10.46 -25.01
CA LEU A 324 12.70 10.85 -26.39
C LEU A 324 11.45 11.71 -26.46
N LYS A 325 11.55 12.89 -27.05
CA LYS A 325 10.40 13.71 -27.45
C LYS A 325 10.28 13.67 -28.96
N MET A 326 9.11 13.26 -29.44
CA MET A 326 8.83 13.06 -30.87
C MET A 326 7.61 13.87 -31.26
N GLY A 327 7.59 14.35 -32.51
CA GLY A 327 6.48 15.11 -33.07
C GLY A 327 6.32 16.53 -32.52
N GLU A 328 5.42 17.27 -33.16
CA GLU A 328 5.01 18.63 -32.79
C GLU A 328 3.66 18.63 -32.05
N GLY A 329 3.19 19.80 -31.63
CA GLY A 329 1.80 19.97 -31.19
C GLY A 329 1.47 19.61 -29.74
N ALA A 330 2.45 19.37 -28.86
CA ALA A 330 2.22 19.37 -27.41
C ALA A 330 2.02 20.79 -26.88
N ALA A 331 0.77 21.22 -26.72
CA ALA A 331 0.43 22.55 -26.21
C ALA A 331 0.88 22.78 -24.75
N ASP A 332 1.12 21.70 -24.02
CA ASP A 332 1.65 21.72 -22.65
C ASP A 332 3.17 21.53 -22.60
N TRP A 333 3.89 21.62 -23.73
CA TRP A 333 5.35 21.59 -23.77
C TRP A 333 5.94 22.95 -24.14
N ASN A 334 6.91 23.39 -23.33
CA ASN A 334 7.81 24.50 -23.55
C ASN A 334 9.27 24.06 -23.31
N GLU A 335 10.22 24.48 -24.14
CA GLU A 335 11.64 24.15 -23.97
C GLU A 335 12.28 24.89 -22.79
N GLU A 336 11.87 26.13 -22.50
CA GLU A 336 12.41 26.88 -21.36
C GLU A 336 12.08 26.16 -20.03
N ASP A 337 10.85 25.65 -19.91
CA ASP A 337 10.42 24.83 -18.77
C ASP A 337 11.14 23.47 -18.70
N TRP A 338 11.77 22.99 -19.78
CA TRP A 338 12.66 21.84 -19.70
C TRP A 338 14.01 22.21 -19.09
N TYR A 339 14.59 23.34 -19.50
CA TYR A 339 15.87 23.80 -18.95
C TYR A 339 15.76 24.20 -17.49
N ASP A 340 14.66 24.87 -17.12
CA ASP A 340 14.35 25.27 -15.74
C ASP A 340 12.88 24.96 -15.39
N PRO A 341 12.59 23.73 -14.94
CA PRO A 341 11.23 23.31 -14.64
C PRO A 341 10.54 24.18 -13.56
N PRO A 342 9.27 24.58 -13.78
CA PRO A 342 8.49 25.26 -12.77
C PRO A 342 8.42 24.48 -11.44
N ILE A 343 8.28 25.22 -10.33
CA ILE A 343 8.21 24.67 -8.96
C ILE A 343 7.18 23.54 -8.80
N ALA A 344 6.10 23.54 -9.61
CA ALA A 344 5.05 22.52 -9.58
C ALA A 344 5.52 21.10 -10.00
N PHE A 345 6.68 20.99 -10.64
CA PHE A 345 7.30 19.72 -11.06
C PHE A 345 8.44 19.26 -10.15
N ARG A 346 8.83 20.08 -9.18
CA ARG A 346 9.87 19.71 -8.21
C ARG A 346 9.38 18.59 -7.30
N PRO A 347 10.28 17.69 -6.85
CA PRO A 347 9.93 16.67 -5.87
C PRO A 347 9.56 17.30 -4.54
N TYR A 348 8.87 16.53 -3.70
CA TYR A 348 8.50 16.93 -2.35
C TYR A 348 9.33 16.14 -1.34
N ILE A 349 9.31 16.59 -0.09
CA ILE A 349 10.00 15.91 1.02
C ILE A 349 9.10 15.84 2.24
N ARG A 350 9.05 14.67 2.87
CA ARG A 350 8.39 14.50 4.16
C ARG A 350 9.27 15.11 5.24
N TRP A 351 8.71 16.02 6.02
CA TRP A 351 9.38 16.78 7.06
C TRP A 351 8.82 16.36 8.42
N TRP A 352 9.61 15.62 9.18
CA TRP A 352 9.17 15.09 10.47
C TRP A 352 9.42 16.07 11.60
N TRP A 353 8.39 16.31 12.40
CA TRP A 353 8.46 17.16 13.59
C TRP A 353 8.39 16.32 14.87
N PRO A 354 9.22 16.62 15.88
CA PRO A 354 9.29 15.86 17.11
C PRO A 354 8.15 16.24 18.07
N GLY A 355 6.93 15.84 17.74
CA GLY A 355 5.77 16.46 18.35
C GLY A 355 5.74 17.96 18.05
N ASN A 356 5.41 18.76 19.06
CA ASN A 356 5.50 20.22 18.99
C ASN A 356 6.76 20.79 19.66
N LYS A 357 7.79 19.97 19.93
CA LYS A 357 9.06 20.45 20.45
C LYS A 357 9.91 21.05 19.32
N VAL A 358 9.43 22.18 18.79
CA VAL A 358 9.98 22.90 17.65
C VAL A 358 10.10 24.37 17.97
N ASP A 359 11.03 25.06 17.31
CA ASP A 359 11.17 26.51 17.37
C ASP A 359 10.70 27.14 16.06
N ARG A 360 9.96 28.23 16.15
CA ARG A 360 9.41 28.92 14.99
C ARG A 360 10.47 29.37 14.00
N GLU A 361 11.55 29.99 14.46
CA GLU A 361 12.56 30.56 13.57
C GLU A 361 13.36 29.45 12.89
N GLU A 362 13.62 28.35 13.59
CA GLU A 362 14.24 27.17 12.99
C GLU A 362 13.32 26.53 11.93
N LEU A 363 12.01 26.39 12.18
CA LEU A 363 11.07 25.91 11.18
C LEU A 363 11.07 26.76 9.91
N LEU A 364 11.08 28.10 10.05
CA LEU A 364 11.14 29.01 8.91
C LEU A 364 12.48 28.93 8.17
N LYS A 365 13.58 28.70 8.89
CA LYS A 365 14.90 28.49 8.32
C LYS A 365 14.97 27.18 7.54
N GLU A 366 14.57 26.05 8.13
CA GLU A 366 14.57 24.74 7.47
C GLU A 366 13.68 24.76 6.21
N LEU A 367 12.50 25.40 6.26
CA LEU A 367 11.64 25.55 5.08
C LEU A 367 12.34 26.28 3.92
N ARG A 368 13.10 27.35 4.22
CA ARG A 368 13.89 28.08 3.21
C ARG A 368 15.03 27.22 2.68
N VAL A 369 15.71 26.46 3.54
CA VAL A 369 16.75 25.53 3.14
C VAL A 369 16.21 24.46 2.19
N LEU A 370 15.03 23.90 2.47
CA LEU A 370 14.36 22.94 1.57
C LEU A 370 13.97 23.60 0.24
N HIS A 371 13.48 24.84 0.26
CA HIS A 371 13.19 25.59 -0.96
C HIS A 371 14.46 25.83 -1.81
N GLU A 372 15.56 26.26 -1.18
CA GLU A 372 16.87 26.48 -1.81
C GLU A 372 17.45 25.17 -2.37
N ALA A 373 17.20 24.05 -1.72
CA ALA A 373 17.57 22.72 -2.19
C ALA A 373 16.74 22.21 -3.39
N GLY A 374 15.77 23.00 -3.86
CA GLY A 374 14.99 22.69 -5.05
C GLY A 374 13.78 21.77 -4.80
N PHE A 375 13.27 21.71 -3.57
CA PHE A 375 11.97 21.09 -3.31
C PHE A 375 10.81 22.02 -3.73
N GLY A 376 9.71 21.42 -4.20
CA GLY A 376 8.49 22.14 -4.61
C GLY A 376 7.39 22.15 -3.54
N GLY A 377 7.57 21.34 -2.50
CA GLY A 377 6.63 21.22 -1.40
C GLY A 377 7.15 20.32 -0.31
N VAL A 378 6.47 20.36 0.82
CA VAL A 378 6.75 19.55 2.01
C VAL A 378 5.49 18.83 2.45
N GLU A 379 5.64 17.64 3.01
CA GLU A 379 4.61 17.01 3.83
C GLU A 379 5.02 17.13 5.29
N ILE A 380 4.21 17.76 6.13
CA ILE A 380 4.49 17.84 7.56
C ILE A 380 3.87 16.63 8.25
N GLN A 381 4.70 15.79 8.89
CA GLN A 381 4.27 14.68 9.72
C GLN A 381 4.82 14.87 11.14
N THR A 382 3.94 14.95 12.13
CA THR A 382 4.36 15.12 13.53
C THR A 382 4.26 13.79 14.27
N LEU A 383 5.34 13.34 14.90
CA LEU A 383 5.39 12.04 15.57
C LEU A 383 6.46 11.97 16.69
N THR A 384 6.44 10.88 17.46
CA THR A 384 7.36 10.61 18.59
C THR A 384 8.35 9.46 18.35
N ILE A 385 8.20 8.73 17.24
CA ILE A 385 9.10 7.62 16.87
C ILE A 385 10.55 8.12 16.77
N GLY A 386 11.50 7.30 17.20
CA GLY A 386 12.94 7.56 17.18
C GLY A 386 13.47 8.38 18.35
N MET A 387 12.60 8.84 19.26
CA MET A 387 13.02 9.56 20.47
C MET A 387 13.36 8.61 21.61
N ARG A 388 14.28 9.05 22.48
CA ARG A 388 14.51 8.37 23.76
C ARG A 388 13.31 8.55 24.68
N LYS A 389 12.99 7.50 25.43
CA LYS A 389 11.86 7.47 26.36
C LYS A 389 12.02 8.49 27.49
N ASP A 390 13.22 8.65 28.04
CA ASP A 390 13.49 9.64 29.08
C ASP A 390 13.38 11.09 28.57
N PHE A 391 13.80 11.35 27.32
CA PHE A 391 13.57 12.64 26.68
C PHE A 391 12.08 12.93 26.46
N LEU A 392 11.31 11.93 26.02
CA LEU A 392 9.85 12.03 25.89
C LEU A 392 9.19 12.36 27.23
N GLU A 393 9.63 11.72 28.32
CA GLU A 393 9.13 12.00 29.67
C GLU A 393 9.51 13.42 30.15
N GLN A 394 10.76 13.82 29.96
CA GLN A 394 11.26 15.13 30.40
C GLN A 394 10.57 16.30 29.67
N HIS A 395 10.25 16.11 28.39
CA HIS A 395 9.69 17.15 27.52
C HIS A 395 8.25 16.89 27.11
N ALA A 396 7.51 16.07 27.85
CA ALA A 396 6.15 15.69 27.51
C ALA A 396 5.23 16.91 27.27
N ASP A 397 5.33 17.91 28.15
CA ASP A 397 4.57 19.15 28.07
C ASP A 397 4.87 20.00 26.82
N GLU A 398 5.94 19.73 26.08
CA GLU A 398 6.27 20.43 24.84
C GLU A 398 5.93 19.58 23.61
N ILE A 399 6.19 18.27 23.69
CA ILE A 399 6.05 17.31 22.58
C ILE A 399 4.57 17.03 22.29
N TYR A 400 3.79 16.69 23.32
CA TYR A 400 2.43 16.19 23.17
C TYR A 400 1.39 17.31 23.05
N ARG A 401 1.52 18.13 22.01
CA ARG A 401 0.67 19.31 21.77
C ARG A 401 0.01 19.33 20.40
N VAL A 402 0.10 18.26 19.61
CA VAL A 402 -0.51 18.21 18.27
C VAL A 402 -2.01 18.47 18.37
N GLY A 403 -2.53 19.31 17.47
CA GLY A 403 -3.93 19.74 17.46
C GLY A 403 -4.31 20.80 18.51
N THR A 404 -3.38 21.26 19.36
CA THR A 404 -3.62 22.40 20.27
C THR A 404 -3.28 23.74 19.62
N SER A 405 -3.67 24.85 20.24
CA SER A 405 -3.32 26.20 19.76
C SER A 405 -1.80 26.40 19.63
N ALA A 406 -1.02 25.85 20.56
CA ALA A 406 0.44 25.96 20.54
C ALA A 406 1.06 25.31 19.29
N TRP A 407 0.48 24.21 18.81
CA TRP A 407 0.92 23.57 17.57
C TRP A 407 0.54 24.39 16.33
N PHE A 408 -0.67 24.93 16.31
CA PHE A 408 -1.09 25.84 15.22
C PHE A 408 -0.31 27.16 15.19
N ASP A 409 0.20 27.63 16.32
CA ASP A 409 1.07 28.82 16.41
C ASP A 409 2.45 28.62 15.76
N HIS A 410 2.90 27.36 15.61
CA HIS A 410 4.07 26.99 14.81
C HIS A 410 3.70 26.71 13.35
N LEU A 411 2.55 26.09 13.11
CA LEU A 411 2.13 25.66 11.79
C LEU A 411 1.72 26.84 10.88
N ARG A 412 0.96 27.82 11.37
CA ARG A 412 0.49 28.96 10.56
C ARG A 412 1.62 29.80 9.95
N PRO A 413 2.69 30.18 10.69
CA PRO A 413 3.86 30.83 10.09
C PRO A 413 4.50 30.03 8.96
N VAL A 414 4.61 28.71 9.11
CA VAL A 414 5.14 27.81 8.07
C VAL A 414 4.27 27.84 6.82
N PHE A 415 2.94 27.75 6.98
CA PHE A 415 2.01 27.89 5.84
C PHE A 415 2.11 29.24 5.15
N LYS A 416 2.24 30.32 5.92
CA LYS A 416 2.43 31.67 5.38
C LYS A 416 3.73 31.79 4.59
N GLU A 417 4.83 31.28 5.12
CA GLU A 417 6.12 31.35 4.45
C GLU A 417 6.17 30.45 3.22
N ALA A 418 5.61 29.24 3.29
CA ALA A 418 5.46 28.37 2.14
C ALA A 418 4.68 29.05 1.01
N HIS A 419 3.60 29.76 1.35
CA HIS A 419 2.85 30.56 0.37
C HIS A 419 3.71 31.65 -0.26
N ASN A 420 4.52 32.38 0.51
CA ASN A 420 5.43 33.41 -0.01
C ASN A 420 6.51 32.83 -0.94
N LEU A 421 6.97 31.61 -0.65
CA LEU A 421 7.96 30.88 -1.46
C LEU A 421 7.34 30.14 -2.66
N GLY A 422 6.01 30.08 -2.76
CA GLY A 422 5.31 29.29 -3.78
C GLY A 422 5.33 27.77 -3.54
N LEU A 423 5.78 27.32 -2.37
CA LEU A 423 5.78 25.92 -1.96
C LEU A 423 4.35 25.42 -1.69
N LYS A 424 4.15 24.12 -1.93
CA LYS A 424 2.96 23.41 -1.46
C LYS A 424 3.23 22.76 -0.11
N VAL A 425 2.21 22.73 0.74
CA VAL A 425 2.26 22.07 2.04
C VAL A 425 1.16 21.02 2.06
N ASP A 426 1.55 19.77 2.15
CA ASP A 426 0.67 18.67 2.51
C ASP A 426 0.82 18.41 4.02
N LEU A 427 -0.22 17.88 4.64
CA LEU A 427 -0.25 17.62 6.08
C LEU A 427 -0.74 16.19 6.30
N THR A 428 0.01 15.37 7.03
CA THR A 428 -0.52 14.08 7.49
C THR A 428 -1.74 14.35 8.36
N LEU A 429 -2.89 13.77 8.02
CA LEU A 429 -4.10 13.95 8.82
C LEU A 429 -3.99 13.07 10.06
N GLY A 430 -3.37 13.58 11.12
CA GLY A 430 -3.11 12.87 12.36
C GLY A 430 -1.69 13.11 12.89
N SER A 431 -1.28 12.29 13.85
CA SER A 431 0.07 12.27 14.39
C SER A 431 0.51 10.81 14.50
N GLY A 432 1.53 10.43 13.72
CA GLY A 432 1.84 9.02 13.52
C GLY A 432 0.86 8.31 12.57
N TRP A 433 0.72 6.99 12.71
CA TRP A 433 -0.15 6.13 11.88
C TRP A 433 -0.59 4.88 12.68
N PRO A 434 -1.61 4.10 12.27
CA PRO A 434 -2.67 4.48 11.32
C PRO A 434 -3.48 5.68 11.84
N THR A 435 -4.50 6.10 11.09
CA THR A 435 -5.37 7.20 11.52
C THR A 435 -6.02 6.93 12.88
N GLY A 436 -6.04 7.94 13.75
CA GLY A 436 -6.63 7.84 15.07
C GLY A 436 -6.12 8.92 16.02
N GLY A 437 -6.42 8.77 17.30
CA GLY A 437 -5.93 9.66 18.35
C GLY A 437 -6.78 9.64 19.62
N PRO A 438 -6.41 10.40 20.66
CA PRO A 438 -7.09 10.37 21.96
C PRO A 438 -8.54 10.85 21.95
N PHE A 439 -8.97 11.52 20.89
CA PHE A 439 -10.34 11.97 20.67
C PHE A 439 -11.27 10.87 20.14
N VAL A 440 -10.71 9.73 19.71
CA VAL A 440 -11.46 8.54 19.29
C VAL A 440 -11.99 7.85 20.54
N THR A 441 -13.27 8.03 20.81
CA THR A 441 -13.91 7.51 22.03
C THR A 441 -15.15 6.69 21.74
N GLU A 442 -15.89 7.04 20.68
CA GLU A 442 -17.18 6.42 20.35
C GLU A 442 -17.00 5.25 19.38
N TYR A 443 -16.09 5.39 18.42
CA TYR A 443 -15.84 4.41 17.38
C TYR A 443 -14.35 4.06 17.27
N PRO A 444 -13.70 3.53 18.33
CA PRO A 444 -12.38 2.92 18.21
C PRO A 444 -12.46 1.63 17.39
N GLU A 445 -11.37 1.23 16.75
CA GLU A 445 -11.25 0.00 15.97
C GLU A 445 -11.83 -1.19 16.76
N GLN A 446 -12.76 -1.91 16.12
CA GLN A 446 -13.49 -3.01 16.72
C GLN A 446 -13.01 -4.35 16.15
N GLN A 447 -13.14 -5.39 16.97
CA GLN A 447 -12.81 -6.75 16.58
C GLN A 447 -13.86 -7.74 17.07
N LEU A 448 -13.86 -8.93 16.48
CA LEU A 448 -14.61 -10.08 16.95
C LEU A 448 -13.66 -11.10 17.58
N LEU A 449 -14.02 -11.58 18.77
CA LEU A 449 -13.33 -12.61 19.53
C LEU A 449 -14.11 -13.91 19.45
N MET A 450 -13.39 -15.04 19.43
CA MET A 450 -13.99 -16.37 19.45
C MET A 450 -13.62 -17.12 20.73
N ALA A 451 -14.62 -17.70 21.40
CA ALA A 451 -14.44 -18.67 22.46
C ALA A 451 -15.16 -19.97 22.09
N SER A 452 -14.59 -21.12 22.43
CA SER A 452 -15.19 -22.42 22.07
C SER A 452 -15.17 -23.44 23.20
N ALA A 453 -16.09 -24.40 23.16
CA ALA A 453 -16.17 -25.53 24.06
C ALA A 453 -16.68 -26.79 23.33
N ASP A 454 -16.15 -27.95 23.70
CA ASP A 454 -16.62 -29.24 23.18
C ASP A 454 -17.86 -29.70 23.96
N LEU A 455 -18.89 -30.16 23.25
CA LEU A 455 -20.09 -30.72 23.84
C LEU A 455 -20.00 -32.24 23.90
N GLN A 456 -19.84 -32.80 25.10
CA GLN A 456 -19.65 -34.24 25.28
C GLN A 456 -20.95 -35.06 25.36
N GLN A 457 -22.11 -34.44 25.60
CA GLN A 457 -23.42 -35.12 25.64
C GLN A 457 -24.55 -34.24 25.10
N GLY A 458 -25.54 -34.88 24.45
CA GLY A 458 -26.58 -34.25 23.62
C GLY A 458 -27.53 -33.22 24.25
N ASN A 459 -27.37 -32.84 25.52
CA ASN A 459 -28.08 -31.71 26.14
C ASN A 459 -27.05 -30.73 26.72
N ALA A 460 -26.89 -29.57 26.08
CA ALA A 460 -26.14 -28.44 26.60
C ALA A 460 -27.03 -27.59 27.51
N ARG A 461 -26.87 -27.72 28.83
CA ARG A 461 -27.16 -26.63 29.77
C ARG A 461 -25.83 -26.18 30.34
N MET A 462 -25.22 -25.19 29.72
CA MET A 462 -23.86 -24.76 30.06
C MET A 462 -23.72 -23.24 30.00
N ALA A 463 -22.78 -22.71 30.78
CA ALA A 463 -22.35 -21.34 30.59
C ALA A 463 -21.65 -21.21 29.23
N LEU A 464 -21.85 -20.08 28.55
CA LEU A 464 -21.13 -19.79 27.31
C LEU A 464 -19.63 -19.71 27.58
N PRO A 465 -18.78 -20.25 26.66
CA PRO A 465 -17.35 -20.05 26.77
C PRO A 465 -17.04 -18.55 26.68
N LYS A 466 -16.09 -18.08 27.49
CA LYS A 466 -15.65 -16.69 27.54
C LYS A 466 -14.35 -16.50 26.75
N PRO A 467 -14.16 -15.38 26.06
CA PRO A 467 -12.94 -15.13 25.31
C PRO A 467 -11.76 -14.94 26.27
N GLN A 468 -10.58 -15.33 25.81
CA GLN A 468 -9.31 -15.04 26.48
C GLN A 468 -8.58 -13.94 25.71
N SER A 469 -7.57 -13.35 26.34
CA SER A 469 -6.69 -12.39 25.67
C SER A 469 -6.14 -13.02 24.38
N PRO A 470 -6.37 -12.40 23.21
CA PRO A 470 -5.82 -12.84 21.95
C PRO A 470 -4.30 -12.97 22.00
N THR A 471 -3.76 -13.94 21.25
CA THR A 471 -2.31 -14.16 21.22
C THR A 471 -1.60 -13.05 20.43
N TYR A 472 -2.28 -12.42 19.46
CA TYR A 472 -1.71 -11.34 18.66
C TYR A 472 -1.26 -10.15 19.51
N ILE A 473 -1.98 -9.83 20.61
CA ILE A 473 -1.63 -8.70 21.50
C ILE A 473 -0.18 -8.82 21.99
N ARG A 474 0.17 -9.97 22.57
CA ARG A 474 1.53 -10.22 23.06
C ARG A 474 2.54 -10.27 21.90
N LEU A 475 2.16 -10.88 20.77
CA LEU A 475 3.08 -11.08 19.65
C LEU A 475 3.43 -9.76 18.95
N THR A 476 2.43 -8.90 18.70
CA THR A 476 2.64 -7.56 18.15
C THR A 476 3.51 -6.72 19.09
N ASN A 477 3.20 -6.70 20.39
CA ASN A 477 3.98 -5.90 21.35
C ASN A 477 5.42 -6.41 21.59
N LEU A 478 5.75 -7.62 21.13
CA LEU A 478 7.14 -8.11 21.10
C LEU A 478 7.93 -7.54 19.91
N VAL A 479 7.25 -7.09 18.86
CA VAL A 479 7.86 -6.56 17.62
C VAL A 479 7.86 -5.04 17.64
N ILE A 480 6.75 -4.42 18.08
CA ILE A 480 6.59 -2.97 18.15
C ILE A 480 5.99 -2.61 19.51
N ASP A 481 6.74 -1.86 20.30
CA ASP A 481 6.45 -1.62 21.72
C ASP A 481 5.14 -0.84 21.93
N ASP A 482 4.36 -1.24 22.94
CA ASP A 482 3.10 -0.61 23.38
C ASP A 482 2.04 -0.31 22.29
N THR A 483 2.09 -1.05 21.17
CA THR A 483 1.17 -0.92 20.03
C THR A 483 -0.27 -1.28 20.39
N ILE A 484 -0.46 -2.41 21.08
CA ILE A 484 -1.77 -2.90 21.47
C ILE A 484 -1.89 -2.79 22.98
N GLY A 485 -2.89 -2.04 23.45
CA GLY A 485 -3.19 -1.90 24.87
C GLY A 485 -3.61 -3.22 25.53
N ALA A 486 -3.73 -3.19 26.86
CA ALA A 486 -4.21 -4.34 27.63
C ALA A 486 -5.57 -4.83 27.12
N PHE A 487 -5.79 -6.15 27.09
CA PHE A 487 -7.02 -6.76 26.58
C PHE A 487 -8.30 -6.12 27.16
N ASP A 488 -9.24 -5.75 26.27
CA ASP A 488 -10.50 -5.16 26.68
C ASP A 488 -11.51 -6.21 27.15
N HIS A 489 -11.76 -6.22 28.46
CA HIS A 489 -12.75 -7.11 29.06
C HIS A 489 -14.20 -6.61 28.89
N ASN A 490 -14.42 -5.41 28.36
CA ASN A 490 -15.76 -4.91 28.03
C ASN A 490 -16.20 -5.43 26.66
N TYR A 491 -16.60 -6.70 26.62
CA TYR A 491 -17.03 -7.35 25.39
C TYR A 491 -18.53 -7.69 25.42
N SER A 492 -19.16 -7.67 24.25
CA SER A 492 -20.61 -7.92 24.07
C SER A 492 -20.87 -9.13 23.17
N LEU A 493 -21.80 -9.99 23.55
CA LEU A 493 -22.10 -11.23 22.82
C LEU A 493 -22.82 -10.94 21.49
N GLN A 494 -22.16 -11.23 20.38
CA GLN A 494 -22.68 -11.02 19.02
C GLN A 494 -23.43 -12.25 18.49
N ALA A 495 -22.81 -13.42 18.58
CA ALA A 495 -23.36 -14.66 18.04
C ALA A 495 -22.99 -15.86 18.92
N VAL A 496 -23.81 -16.92 18.83
CA VAL A 496 -23.47 -18.24 19.36
C VAL A 496 -23.79 -19.24 18.26
N SER A 497 -22.84 -20.09 17.93
CA SER A 497 -23.06 -21.14 16.92
C SER A 497 -22.60 -22.50 17.42
N ALA A 498 -23.03 -23.54 16.73
CA ALA A 498 -22.48 -24.87 16.87
C ALA A 498 -22.14 -25.45 15.51
N ALA A 499 -21.10 -26.28 15.49
CA ALA A 499 -20.76 -27.10 14.33
C ALA A 499 -20.50 -28.53 14.80
N GLU A 500 -20.96 -29.50 14.01
CA GLU A 500 -20.60 -30.89 14.20
C GLU A 500 -19.14 -31.08 13.77
N VAL A 501 -18.40 -31.91 14.51
CA VAL A 501 -17.01 -32.24 14.22
C VAL A 501 -16.98 -33.59 13.51
N SER A 502 -16.34 -33.65 12.35
CA SER A 502 -16.10 -34.90 11.64
C SER A 502 -15.16 -35.79 12.44
N GLU A 503 -15.59 -37.01 12.79
CA GLU A 503 -14.76 -37.99 13.51
C GLU A 503 -13.50 -38.38 12.71
N ASP A 504 -13.60 -38.37 11.37
CA ASP A 504 -12.52 -38.81 10.48
C ASP A 504 -11.44 -37.72 10.27
N SER A 505 -11.86 -36.48 10.03
CA SER A 505 -10.96 -35.39 9.62
C SER A 505 -10.75 -34.31 10.68
N GLY A 506 -11.64 -34.23 11.68
CA GLY A 506 -11.71 -33.09 12.61
C GLY A 506 -12.22 -31.79 11.97
N ALA A 507 -12.67 -31.84 10.71
CA ALA A 507 -13.28 -30.71 10.03
C ALA A 507 -14.66 -30.39 10.62
N LEU A 508 -15.06 -29.12 10.52
CA LEU A 508 -16.39 -28.69 10.92
C LEU A 508 -17.39 -28.96 9.79
N LYS A 509 -18.60 -29.38 10.16
CA LYS A 509 -19.75 -29.57 9.27
C LYS A 509 -21.05 -29.20 10.01
N ASN A 510 -22.17 -29.12 9.31
CA ASN A 510 -23.51 -28.89 9.89
C ASN A 510 -23.56 -27.73 10.92
N PHE A 511 -23.54 -26.49 10.43
CA PHE A 511 -23.51 -25.28 11.26
C PHE A 511 -24.92 -24.85 11.69
N ILE A 512 -25.08 -24.44 12.95
CA ILE A 512 -26.36 -24.03 13.54
C ILE A 512 -26.19 -22.71 14.31
N ASP A 513 -27.07 -21.72 14.06
CA ASP A 513 -27.21 -20.55 14.93
C ASP A 513 -27.90 -20.97 16.24
N LEU A 514 -27.22 -20.75 17.35
CA LEU A 514 -27.72 -21.07 18.69
C LEU A 514 -28.17 -19.85 19.49
N LYS A 515 -28.15 -18.64 18.92
CA LYS A 515 -28.48 -17.40 19.65
C LYS A 515 -29.86 -17.47 20.32
N ALA A 516 -30.85 -18.07 19.67
CA ALA A 516 -32.21 -18.23 20.20
C ALA A 516 -32.31 -19.17 21.42
N PHE A 517 -31.28 -19.99 21.68
CA PHE A 517 -31.22 -20.92 22.81
C PHE A 517 -30.44 -20.36 24.00
N VAL A 518 -30.02 -19.10 23.93
CA VAL A 518 -29.26 -18.42 24.99
C VAL A 518 -30.21 -17.63 25.88
N ASP A 519 -30.13 -17.88 27.18
CA ASP A 519 -30.78 -17.09 28.23
C ASP A 519 -29.70 -16.51 29.16
N GLY A 520 -29.52 -15.19 29.12
CA GLY A 520 -28.39 -14.50 29.75
C GLY A 520 -27.05 -15.03 29.23
N GLU A 521 -26.30 -15.70 30.10
CA GLU A 521 -25.01 -16.33 29.76
C GLU A 521 -25.09 -17.86 29.66
N THR A 522 -26.30 -18.42 29.71
CA THR A 522 -26.53 -19.88 29.69
C THR A 522 -27.07 -20.31 28.34
N LEU A 523 -26.39 -21.26 27.69
CA LEU A 523 -26.92 -21.99 26.55
C LEU A 523 -27.81 -23.13 27.05
N ASN A 524 -29.04 -23.20 26.53
CA ASN A 524 -30.00 -24.28 26.75
C ASN A 524 -30.38 -24.92 25.42
N TRP A 525 -29.55 -25.83 24.93
CA TRP A 525 -29.71 -26.45 23.61
C TRP A 525 -29.57 -27.97 23.67
N LYS A 526 -30.43 -28.69 22.94
CA LYS A 526 -30.34 -30.14 22.77
C LYS A 526 -29.70 -30.42 21.42
N ALA A 527 -28.45 -30.86 21.44
CA ALA A 527 -27.72 -31.18 20.24
C ALA A 527 -28.30 -32.42 19.53
N PRO A 528 -28.31 -32.44 18.19
CA PRO A 528 -28.44 -33.67 17.42
C PRO A 528 -27.34 -34.69 17.78
N GLY A 529 -27.47 -35.93 17.31
CA GLY A 529 -26.38 -36.92 17.46
C GLY A 529 -25.07 -36.44 16.81
N GLY A 530 -23.94 -36.98 17.26
CA GLY A 530 -22.59 -36.61 16.82
C GLY A 530 -21.81 -35.80 17.86
N GLU A 531 -20.56 -35.50 17.55
CA GLU A 531 -19.71 -34.60 18.36
C GLU A 531 -19.90 -33.16 17.92
N TRP A 532 -20.15 -32.26 18.87
CA TRP A 532 -20.43 -30.86 18.57
C TRP A 532 -19.44 -29.93 19.28
N LYS A 533 -19.05 -28.87 18.60
CA LYS A 533 -18.31 -27.75 19.17
C LYS A 533 -19.22 -26.53 19.22
N ILE A 534 -19.31 -25.91 20.39
CA ILE A 534 -20.05 -24.66 20.63
C ILE A 534 -19.07 -23.50 20.53
N PHE A 535 -19.49 -22.44 19.87
CA PHE A 535 -18.75 -21.20 19.71
C PHE A 535 -19.56 -20.03 20.22
N ALA A 536 -18.93 -19.12 20.97
CA ALA A 536 -19.49 -17.84 21.35
C ALA A 536 -18.58 -16.72 20.83
N PHE A 537 -19.19 -15.73 20.18
CA PHE A 537 -18.50 -14.63 19.53
C PHE A 537 -18.82 -13.32 20.23
N TYR A 538 -17.78 -12.57 20.56
CA TYR A 538 -17.90 -11.35 21.33
C TYR A 538 -17.20 -10.19 20.62
N GLN A 539 -17.82 -9.03 20.60
CA GLN A 539 -17.21 -7.81 20.07
C GLN A 539 -16.61 -6.99 21.21
N ASN A 540 -15.40 -6.48 21.02
CA ASN A 540 -14.77 -5.46 21.85
C ASN A 540 -13.89 -4.53 20.99
N ALA A 541 -13.31 -3.51 21.64
CA ALA A 541 -12.27 -2.71 21.02
C ALA A 541 -10.98 -3.53 20.86
N SER A 542 -10.25 -3.32 19.77
CA SER A 542 -8.91 -3.88 19.57
C SER A 542 -7.89 -3.32 20.55
N ARG A 543 -8.15 -2.08 21.03
CA ARG A 543 -7.21 -1.23 21.79
C ARG A 543 -5.88 -1.05 21.06
N HIS A 544 -5.94 -1.03 19.74
CA HIS A 544 -4.83 -0.65 18.88
C HIS A 544 -4.57 0.85 19.03
N ASN A 545 -3.34 1.20 19.42
CA ASN A 545 -2.89 2.58 19.52
C ASN A 545 -2.24 3.03 18.21
N VAL A 546 -2.41 4.31 17.88
CA VAL A 546 -1.66 5.01 16.84
C VAL A 546 -0.18 5.04 17.22
N PHE A 547 0.66 4.45 16.38
CA PHE A 547 2.11 4.47 16.52
C PHE A 547 2.64 5.89 16.48
N GLY A 548 3.52 6.25 17.41
CA GLY A 548 4.22 7.54 17.29
C GLY A 548 3.38 8.77 17.57
N SER A 549 2.17 8.63 18.13
CA SER A 549 1.29 9.76 18.39
C SER A 549 1.93 10.80 19.30
N ALA A 550 1.78 12.08 18.94
CA ALA A 550 2.17 13.26 19.72
C ALA A 550 0.96 14.12 20.12
N PHE A 551 -0.24 13.53 20.16
CA PHE A 551 -1.42 14.20 20.71
C PHE A 551 -1.33 14.35 22.25
N PRO A 552 -1.93 15.39 22.84
CA PRO A 552 -2.11 15.45 24.30
C PRO A 552 -2.82 14.19 24.83
N GLY A 553 -2.30 13.57 25.88
CA GLY A 553 -2.83 12.31 26.42
C GLY A 553 -2.23 11.03 25.80
N ALA A 554 -1.33 11.16 24.84
CA ALA A 554 -0.58 10.05 24.23
C ALA A 554 0.83 9.88 24.83
N GLU A 555 1.09 10.41 26.03
CA GLU A 555 2.42 10.35 26.67
C GLU A 555 2.77 8.92 27.07
N LEU A 556 4.02 8.49 26.84
CA LEU A 556 4.49 7.18 27.31
C LEU A 556 4.20 7.01 28.81
N HIS A 557 3.67 5.85 29.20
CA HIS A 557 3.27 5.52 30.57
C HIS A 557 2.18 6.41 31.21
N ALA A 558 1.51 7.28 30.45
CA ALA A 558 0.29 7.93 30.93
C ALA A 558 -0.75 6.87 31.32
N VAL A 559 -1.40 7.06 32.47
CA VAL A 559 -2.45 6.17 32.99
C VAL A 559 -3.57 5.94 31.96
N ASN A 560 -3.72 6.87 31.01
CA ASN A 560 -4.66 6.82 29.89
C ASN A 560 -3.96 7.01 28.52
N HIS A 561 -2.80 6.38 28.27
CA HIS A 561 -2.16 6.33 26.96
C HIS A 561 -3.08 5.66 25.92
N GLN A 562 -4.01 6.42 25.36
CA GLN A 562 -5.17 5.93 24.61
C GLN A 562 -5.34 6.73 23.32
N ALA A 563 -4.30 6.78 22.49
CA ALA A 563 -4.44 7.28 21.13
C ALA A 563 -5.01 6.16 20.25
N TYR A 564 -6.31 5.89 20.31
CA TYR A 564 -6.88 4.74 19.62
C TYR A 564 -7.00 4.94 18.11
N VAL A 565 -6.68 3.88 17.37
CA VAL A 565 -7.04 3.73 15.97
C VAL A 565 -8.57 3.72 15.85
N ASN A 566 -9.10 4.44 14.89
CA ASN A 566 -10.55 4.57 14.68
C ASN A 566 -11.15 3.36 13.92
N ASP A 567 -12.47 3.22 13.91
CA ASP A 567 -13.14 2.11 13.21
C ASP A 567 -13.22 2.37 11.70
N HIS A 568 -12.28 1.79 10.95
CA HIS A 568 -12.22 1.84 9.48
C HIS A 568 -13.33 1.05 8.77
N LEU A 569 -14.21 0.36 9.49
CA LEU A 569 -15.32 -0.41 8.92
C LEU A 569 -16.67 0.25 9.20
N ASN A 570 -16.69 1.48 9.74
CA ASN A 570 -17.91 2.18 10.11
C ASN A 570 -17.88 3.65 9.69
N LYS A 571 -18.94 4.09 8.99
CA LYS A 571 -19.09 5.48 8.55
C LYS A 571 -19.13 6.46 9.72
N ALA A 572 -19.66 6.05 10.86
CA ALA A 572 -19.65 6.88 12.06
C ALA A 572 -18.23 7.07 12.62
N GLY A 573 -17.32 6.11 12.43
CA GLY A 573 -15.90 6.25 12.79
C GLY A 573 -15.16 7.23 11.89
N ALA A 574 -15.47 7.24 10.59
CA ALA A 574 -14.98 8.28 9.68
C ALA A 574 -15.50 9.68 10.05
N GLN A 575 -16.80 9.77 10.39
CA GLN A 575 -17.41 11.03 10.81
C GLN A 575 -16.85 11.55 12.14
N GLU A 576 -16.64 10.68 13.13
CA GLU A 576 -15.97 11.07 14.39
C GLU A 576 -14.57 11.63 14.12
N TYR A 577 -13.82 11.02 13.22
CA TYR A 577 -12.48 11.49 12.82
C TYR A 577 -12.55 12.87 12.16
N ILE A 578 -13.50 13.09 11.24
CA ILE A 578 -13.74 14.38 10.59
C ILE A 578 -14.12 15.45 11.62
N ASP A 579 -15.12 15.18 12.45
CA ASP A 579 -15.70 16.18 13.36
C ASP A 579 -14.74 16.56 14.49
N LYS A 580 -13.97 15.60 15.01
CA LYS A 580 -13.10 15.82 16.17
C LYS A 580 -11.68 16.21 15.80
N LEU A 581 -11.22 15.90 14.59
CA LEU A 581 -9.87 16.25 14.12
C LEU A 581 -9.91 17.17 12.89
N GLY A 582 -10.50 16.69 11.80
CA GLY A 582 -10.43 17.34 10.49
C GLY A 582 -11.00 18.77 10.48
N GLU A 583 -12.25 18.94 10.88
CA GLU A 583 -12.95 20.24 10.93
C GLU A 583 -12.23 21.25 11.86
N PRO A 584 -11.89 20.90 13.11
CA PRO A 584 -11.09 21.77 13.98
C PRO A 584 -9.75 22.18 13.38
N TRP A 585 -9.05 21.26 12.69
CA TRP A 585 -7.75 21.55 12.07
C TRP A 585 -7.88 22.55 10.92
N LEU A 586 -8.85 22.37 10.03
CA LEU A 586 -9.10 23.33 8.95
C LEU A 586 -9.49 24.70 9.50
N GLN A 587 -10.36 24.75 10.52
CA GLN A 587 -10.73 26.01 11.17
C GLN A 587 -9.52 26.69 11.81
N ALA A 588 -8.68 25.93 12.51
CA ALA A 588 -7.49 26.46 13.17
C ALA A 588 -6.40 26.89 12.19
N LEU A 589 -6.35 26.36 10.96
CA LEU A 589 -5.37 26.78 9.95
C LEU A 589 -5.78 28.02 9.14
N ALA A 590 -7.06 28.41 9.18
CA ALA A 590 -7.58 29.54 8.42
C ALA A 590 -6.73 30.82 8.59
N PRO A 591 -6.49 31.59 7.50
CA PRO A 591 -7.05 31.42 6.15
C PRO A 591 -6.28 30.43 5.26
N TYR A 592 -5.28 29.73 5.81
CA TYR A 592 -4.52 28.72 5.07
C TYR A 592 -5.21 27.36 5.10
N LYS A 593 -4.82 26.48 4.18
CA LYS A 593 -5.17 25.07 4.16
C LYS A 593 -4.07 24.27 3.48
N PRO A 594 -3.88 22.98 3.83
CA PRO A 594 -3.00 22.11 3.08
C PRO A 594 -3.48 21.96 1.64
N GLN A 595 -2.56 21.65 0.73
CA GLN A 595 -2.91 21.23 -0.62
C GLN A 595 -3.59 19.85 -0.54
N ALA A 596 -2.96 18.90 0.14
CA ALA A 596 -3.53 17.60 0.42
C ALA A 596 -3.44 17.26 1.91
N PHE A 597 -4.45 16.55 2.40
CA PHE A 597 -4.25 15.72 3.56
C PHE A 597 -3.68 14.38 3.10
N PHE A 598 -2.62 13.95 3.76
CA PHE A 598 -2.01 12.65 3.54
C PHE A 598 -2.53 11.63 4.54
N ILE A 599 -2.89 10.46 4.05
CA ILE A 599 -3.15 9.26 4.85
C ILE A 599 -2.10 8.22 4.45
N ASP A 600 -1.28 7.86 5.44
CA ASP A 600 -0.20 6.89 5.35
C ASP A 600 -0.72 5.47 5.07
N SER A 601 0.18 4.54 4.82
CA SER A 601 -0.14 3.12 4.76
C SER A 601 -0.87 2.65 6.02
N PHE A 602 -1.65 1.58 5.89
CA PHE A 602 -2.48 1.08 6.98
C PHE A 602 -1.89 -0.19 7.60
N GLU A 603 -1.51 -0.16 8.87
CA GLU A 603 -1.01 -1.34 9.58
C GLU A 603 -2.01 -1.81 10.63
N LEU A 604 -3.23 -2.13 10.17
CA LEU A 604 -4.36 -2.50 11.02
C LEU A 604 -4.20 -3.90 11.66
N ILE A 605 -4.61 -4.05 12.92
CA ILE A 605 -4.34 -5.23 13.75
C ILE A 605 -5.55 -5.59 14.62
N ALA A 606 -6.08 -6.80 14.45
CA ALA A 606 -7.20 -7.32 15.23
C ALA A 606 -7.24 -8.86 15.23
N GLU A 607 -8.01 -9.49 16.13
CA GLU A 607 -8.26 -10.94 16.06
C GLU A 607 -9.07 -11.30 14.80
N LEU A 608 -10.19 -10.62 14.60
CA LEU A 608 -10.97 -10.60 13.37
C LEU A 608 -11.53 -9.17 13.23
N PRO A 609 -11.10 -8.37 12.23
CA PRO A 609 -11.63 -7.03 12.01
C PRO A 609 -13.16 -7.04 11.93
N TRP A 610 -13.82 -6.19 12.71
CA TRP A 610 -15.29 -6.24 12.80
C TRP A 610 -15.86 -4.85 13.06
N SER A 611 -17.16 -4.68 12.82
CA SER A 611 -17.91 -3.53 13.31
C SER A 611 -19.37 -3.90 13.53
N SER A 612 -20.10 -3.07 14.26
CA SER A 612 -21.53 -3.27 14.57
C SER A 612 -22.41 -3.42 13.31
N VAL A 613 -22.01 -2.78 12.20
CA VAL A 613 -22.73 -2.82 10.91
C VAL A 613 -22.36 -4.04 10.04
N PHE A 614 -21.37 -4.83 10.45
CA PHE A 614 -20.76 -5.86 9.58
C PHE A 614 -21.75 -6.97 9.23
N ARG A 615 -22.42 -7.57 10.23
CA ARG A 615 -23.36 -8.69 10.02
C ARG A 615 -24.51 -8.32 9.10
N GLU A 616 -25.07 -7.12 9.28
CA GLU A 616 -26.15 -6.63 8.42
C GLU A 616 -25.66 -6.40 7.00
N THR A 617 -24.51 -5.74 6.83
CA THR A 617 -23.90 -5.51 5.50
C THR A 617 -23.62 -6.83 4.80
N PHE A 618 -23.08 -7.81 5.51
CA PHE A 618 -22.82 -9.15 5.00
C PHE A 618 -24.12 -9.82 4.50
N LEU A 619 -25.17 -9.80 5.32
CA LEU A 619 -26.46 -10.40 4.97
C LEU A 619 -27.07 -9.73 3.73
N GLN A 620 -26.99 -8.41 3.63
CA GLN A 620 -27.47 -7.66 2.47
C GLN A 620 -26.67 -7.97 1.20
N GLN A 621 -25.36 -8.13 1.33
CA GLN A 621 -24.45 -8.35 0.20
C GLN A 621 -24.50 -9.79 -0.33
N HIS A 622 -24.59 -10.78 0.56
CA HIS A 622 -24.46 -12.19 0.21
C HIS A 622 -25.77 -12.98 0.31
N GLY A 623 -26.80 -12.46 0.98
CA GLY A 623 -28.12 -13.09 1.08
C GLY A 623 -28.22 -14.23 2.09
N TYR A 624 -27.20 -14.42 2.94
CA TYR A 624 -27.23 -15.36 4.07
C TYR A 624 -26.55 -14.76 5.30
N ASP A 625 -26.85 -15.30 6.47
CA ASP A 625 -26.27 -14.84 7.73
C ASP A 625 -24.92 -15.52 8.01
N ILE A 626 -23.88 -14.74 8.28
CA ILE A 626 -22.54 -15.25 8.61
C ILE A 626 -22.48 -15.90 9.99
N ALA A 627 -23.37 -15.57 10.93
CA ALA A 627 -23.25 -15.95 12.34
C ALA A 627 -22.98 -17.44 12.62
N PRO A 628 -23.64 -18.42 11.96
CA PRO A 628 -23.33 -19.84 12.14
C PRO A 628 -21.91 -20.20 11.73
N TYR A 629 -21.37 -19.51 10.73
CA TYR A 629 -20.15 -19.84 10.00
C TYR A 629 -18.92 -19.04 10.44
N LEU A 630 -19.08 -18.12 11.39
CA LEU A 630 -17.99 -17.34 11.97
C LEU A 630 -16.73 -18.16 12.35
N PRO A 631 -16.79 -19.42 12.87
CA PRO A 631 -15.57 -20.17 13.15
C PRO A 631 -14.62 -20.32 11.96
N LEU A 632 -15.16 -20.30 10.74
CA LEU A 632 -14.43 -20.56 9.49
C LEU A 632 -13.62 -19.36 9.00
N VAL A 633 -13.91 -18.15 9.49
CA VAL A 633 -13.22 -16.93 9.06
C VAL A 633 -12.13 -16.48 10.02
N PHE A 634 -11.99 -17.09 11.20
CA PHE A 634 -10.88 -16.78 12.10
C PHE A 634 -9.56 -17.37 11.61
N ARG A 635 -8.48 -16.61 11.79
CA ARG A 635 -7.11 -17.03 11.52
C ARG A 635 -6.34 -17.24 12.82
N ARG A 636 -5.38 -18.17 12.82
CA ARG A 636 -4.53 -18.41 14.00
C ARG A 636 -3.66 -17.18 14.25
N TYR A 637 -3.62 -16.70 15.49
CA TYR A 637 -2.85 -15.48 15.85
C TYR A 637 -3.44 -14.17 15.32
N GLY A 638 -4.72 -14.14 14.95
CA GLY A 638 -5.38 -12.94 14.46
C GLY A 638 -4.90 -12.48 13.09
N GLU A 639 -5.19 -11.23 12.76
CA GLU A 639 -4.83 -10.55 11.54
C GLU A 639 -3.93 -9.34 11.86
N SER A 640 -2.67 -9.42 11.44
CA SER A 640 -1.67 -8.37 11.63
C SER A 640 -0.70 -8.40 10.45
N LYS A 641 -0.60 -7.29 9.71
CA LYS A 641 0.31 -7.18 8.56
C LYS A 641 1.77 -7.39 8.98
N TYR A 642 2.20 -6.79 10.09
CA TYR A 642 3.56 -6.98 10.62
C TYR A 642 3.86 -8.42 10.99
N PHE A 643 2.92 -9.11 11.64
CA PHE A 643 3.15 -10.47 12.09
C PHE A 643 3.07 -11.48 10.95
N ASP A 644 2.14 -11.30 10.01
CA ASP A 644 1.98 -12.17 8.83
C ASP A 644 3.24 -12.19 7.94
N MET A 645 4.04 -11.11 7.93
CA MET A 645 5.35 -11.08 7.26
C MET A 645 6.38 -12.04 7.87
N ILE A 646 6.24 -12.36 9.17
CA ILE A 646 7.18 -13.20 9.91
C ILE A 646 6.65 -14.63 10.01
N ILE A 647 5.37 -14.79 10.35
CA ILE A 647 4.71 -16.07 10.56
C ILE A 647 3.39 -16.07 9.79
N PRO A 648 3.32 -16.75 8.63
CA PRO A 648 2.07 -16.87 7.90
C PRO A 648 0.99 -17.51 8.76
N SER A 649 -0.11 -16.80 8.95
CA SER A 649 -1.26 -17.34 9.66
C SER A 649 -2.06 -18.34 8.81
N SER A 650 -2.68 -19.33 9.45
CA SER A 650 -3.57 -20.31 8.81
C SER A 650 -4.97 -20.27 9.42
N PRO A 651 -6.00 -20.80 8.72
CA PRO A 651 -7.36 -20.86 9.28
C PRO A 651 -7.39 -21.56 10.65
N ALA A 652 -8.19 -21.02 11.58
CA ALA A 652 -8.40 -21.62 12.89
C ALA A 652 -9.14 -22.97 12.78
N PHE A 653 -10.18 -22.99 11.93
CA PHE A 653 -11.00 -24.16 11.59
C PHE A 653 -11.12 -24.32 10.08
N HIS A 654 -11.51 -25.52 9.64
CA HIS A 654 -11.67 -25.84 8.22
C HIS A 654 -12.88 -26.76 8.00
N THR A 655 -13.28 -26.88 6.75
CA THR A 655 -14.28 -27.83 6.23
C THR A 655 -13.58 -28.81 5.29
N ASP A 656 -14.16 -30.00 5.08
CA ASP A 656 -13.62 -30.97 4.10
C ASP A 656 -13.84 -30.52 2.65
N ASP A 657 -14.79 -29.60 2.43
CA ASP A 657 -15.10 -28.98 1.15
C ASP A 657 -14.61 -27.52 1.08
N LEU A 658 -15.02 -26.81 0.02
CA LEU A 658 -14.63 -25.42 -0.21
C LEU A 658 -15.44 -24.38 0.60
N MET A 659 -16.37 -24.79 1.48
CA MET A 659 -17.24 -23.88 2.22
C MET A 659 -16.43 -22.85 3.02
N ALA A 660 -15.45 -23.28 3.81
CA ALA A 660 -14.64 -22.36 4.62
C ALA A 660 -13.93 -21.29 3.78
N LYS A 661 -13.36 -21.68 2.62
CA LYS A 661 -12.69 -20.75 1.71
C LYS A 661 -13.67 -19.74 1.13
N ARG A 662 -14.86 -20.20 0.70
CA ARG A 662 -15.91 -19.37 0.11
C ARG A 662 -16.52 -18.38 1.10
N ILE A 663 -16.73 -18.79 2.34
CA ILE A 663 -17.26 -17.91 3.38
C ILE A 663 -16.21 -16.86 3.78
N ARG A 664 -14.93 -17.23 3.79
CA ARG A 664 -13.84 -16.27 3.98
C ARG A 664 -13.79 -15.23 2.87
N GLU A 665 -13.97 -15.64 1.61
CA GLU A 665 -14.07 -14.73 0.45
C GLU A 665 -15.23 -13.73 0.61
N ASP A 666 -16.41 -14.19 1.06
CA ASP A 666 -17.55 -13.31 1.30
C ASP A 666 -17.26 -12.32 2.47
N TYR A 667 -16.60 -12.78 3.53
CA TYR A 667 -16.19 -11.93 4.65
C TYR A 667 -15.20 -10.85 4.19
N GLU A 668 -14.17 -11.22 3.44
CA GLU A 668 -13.16 -10.28 2.92
C GLU A 668 -13.80 -9.27 1.97
N SER A 669 -14.73 -9.70 1.11
CA SER A 669 -15.48 -8.82 0.21
C SER A 669 -16.37 -7.81 0.97
N THR A 670 -17.05 -8.24 2.03
CA THR A 670 -17.83 -7.33 2.91
C THR A 670 -16.91 -6.33 3.60
N ARG A 671 -15.77 -6.80 4.13
CA ARG A 671 -14.78 -5.95 4.81
C ARG A 671 -14.20 -4.89 3.86
N ALA A 672 -13.80 -5.30 2.66
CA ALA A 672 -13.26 -4.43 1.62
C ALA A 672 -14.24 -3.32 1.23
N ARG A 673 -15.53 -3.67 1.09
CA ARG A 673 -16.59 -2.71 0.81
C ARG A 673 -16.75 -1.70 1.95
N LEU A 674 -16.84 -2.16 3.19
CA LEU A 674 -16.97 -1.27 4.36
C LEU A 674 -15.79 -0.31 4.46
N PHE A 675 -14.56 -0.81 4.31
CA PHE A 675 -13.36 0.03 4.30
C PHE A 675 -13.41 1.12 3.22
N SER A 676 -13.71 0.74 1.98
CA SER A 676 -13.68 1.67 0.85
C SER A 676 -14.83 2.68 0.91
N GLU A 677 -16.07 2.21 1.13
CA GLU A 677 -17.30 3.01 1.04
C GLU A 677 -17.65 3.73 2.34
N SER A 678 -17.28 3.17 3.50
CA SER A 678 -17.62 3.74 4.80
C SER A 678 -16.47 4.53 5.42
N TYR A 679 -15.23 4.36 4.95
CA TYR A 679 -14.09 5.07 5.52
C TYR A 679 -13.37 5.99 4.55
N VAL A 680 -12.76 5.42 3.49
CA VAL A 680 -11.94 6.19 2.55
C VAL A 680 -12.78 7.20 1.78
N LEU A 681 -13.95 6.79 1.26
CA LEU A 681 -14.81 7.67 0.46
C LEU A 681 -15.37 8.87 1.26
N PRO A 682 -15.91 8.71 2.49
CA PRO A 682 -16.35 9.87 3.29
C PRO A 682 -15.23 10.89 3.57
N LEU A 683 -14.01 10.43 3.87
CA LEU A 683 -12.86 11.31 4.06
C LEU A 683 -12.53 12.07 2.77
N LYS A 684 -12.50 11.37 1.63
CA LYS A 684 -12.30 12.00 0.32
C LYS A 684 -13.35 13.08 0.06
N GLU A 685 -14.63 12.76 0.23
CA GLU A 685 -15.74 13.69 -0.03
C GLU A 685 -15.63 14.94 0.84
N TRP A 686 -15.32 14.77 2.12
CA TRP A 686 -15.10 15.87 3.06
C TRP A 686 -13.91 16.76 2.66
N MET A 687 -12.78 16.16 2.30
CA MET A 687 -11.59 16.90 1.84
C MET A 687 -11.91 17.72 0.59
N GLN A 688 -12.56 17.12 -0.40
CA GLN A 688 -12.94 17.79 -1.64
C GLN A 688 -13.91 18.94 -1.41
N GLN A 689 -14.90 18.78 -0.52
CA GLN A 689 -15.83 19.85 -0.14
C GLN A 689 -15.12 21.07 0.47
N ASN A 690 -13.99 20.84 1.15
CA ASN A 690 -13.14 21.89 1.72
C ASN A 690 -12.03 22.37 0.75
N GLY A 691 -12.01 21.83 -0.48
CA GLY A 691 -11.00 22.13 -1.49
C GLY A 691 -9.59 21.73 -1.07
N VAL A 692 -9.47 20.60 -0.38
CA VAL A 692 -8.23 19.90 -0.04
C VAL A 692 -8.24 18.56 -0.78
N LEU A 693 -7.09 18.09 -1.25
CA LEU A 693 -6.96 16.81 -1.94
C LEU A 693 -6.74 15.66 -0.95
N LEU A 694 -7.19 14.47 -1.30
CA LEU A 694 -6.75 13.24 -0.63
C LEU A 694 -5.48 12.69 -1.30
N ARG A 695 -4.35 12.66 -0.58
CA ARG A 695 -3.20 11.82 -0.91
C ARG A 695 -3.22 10.57 -0.05
N LEU A 696 -3.10 9.39 -0.66
CA LEU A 696 -3.35 8.12 0.02
C LEU A 696 -2.36 7.03 -0.40
N GLN A 697 -1.76 6.39 0.59
CA GLN A 697 -1.20 5.05 0.49
C GLN A 697 -2.28 4.03 0.85
N ALA A 698 -2.85 3.35 -0.16
CA ALA A 698 -4.01 2.48 0.03
C ALA A 698 -3.66 1.10 0.60
N HIS A 699 -2.40 0.70 0.52
CA HIS A 699 -1.96 -0.63 0.89
C HIS A 699 -1.93 -0.82 2.41
N GLY A 700 -1.95 -2.08 2.84
CA GLY A 700 -2.11 -2.45 4.25
C GLY A 700 -3.55 -2.33 4.78
N GLY A 701 -4.42 -1.62 4.05
CA GLY A 701 -5.84 -1.48 4.36
C GLY A 701 -6.62 -2.78 4.11
N TYR A 702 -7.93 -2.74 4.36
CA TYR A 702 -8.79 -3.93 4.29
C TYR A 702 -9.45 -4.18 2.92
N GLY A 703 -9.19 -3.33 1.92
CA GLY A 703 -9.79 -3.43 0.59
C GLY A 703 -8.77 -3.64 -0.53
N ASP A 704 -9.30 -3.85 -1.74
CA ASP A 704 -8.49 -3.98 -2.96
C ASP A 704 -7.64 -2.72 -3.18
N TYR A 705 -6.34 -2.90 -3.38
CA TYR A 705 -5.39 -1.79 -3.46
C TYR A 705 -5.68 -0.89 -4.66
N LEU A 706 -6.02 -1.44 -5.82
CA LEU A 706 -6.31 -0.65 -7.03
C LEU A 706 -7.60 0.15 -6.84
N ASP A 707 -8.65 -0.47 -6.31
CA ASP A 707 -9.93 0.21 -6.07
C ASP A 707 -9.76 1.37 -5.07
N ASN A 708 -8.98 1.18 -4.00
CA ASN A 708 -8.75 2.22 -3.00
C ASN A 708 -7.78 3.31 -3.48
N TYR A 709 -6.72 2.98 -4.22
CA TYR A 709 -5.87 3.98 -4.86
C TYR A 709 -6.66 4.84 -5.85
N GLN A 710 -7.62 4.27 -6.57
CA GLN A 710 -8.47 5.01 -7.50
C GLN A 710 -9.35 6.06 -6.79
N LEU A 711 -9.69 5.84 -5.51
CA LEU A 711 -10.37 6.81 -4.67
C LEU A 711 -9.47 8.01 -4.31
N ALA A 712 -8.15 7.89 -4.31
CA ALA A 712 -7.29 9.03 -4.01
C ALA A 712 -7.34 10.11 -5.11
N ASP A 713 -7.16 11.38 -4.73
CA ASP A 713 -6.90 12.43 -5.72
C ASP A 713 -5.43 12.44 -6.17
N ILE A 714 -4.54 12.04 -5.27
CA ILE A 714 -3.13 11.72 -5.54
C ILE A 714 -2.87 10.32 -4.95
N PRO A 715 -2.90 9.25 -5.76
CA PRO A 715 -2.46 7.93 -5.32
C PRO A 715 -0.95 7.98 -5.02
N GLU A 716 -0.53 7.45 -3.88
CA GLU A 716 0.87 7.41 -3.48
C GLU A 716 1.34 5.97 -3.27
N SER A 717 2.38 5.55 -3.99
CA SER A 717 3.11 4.30 -3.70
C SER A 717 4.22 4.54 -2.68
N GLU A 718 5.04 3.53 -2.42
CA GLU A 718 6.27 3.68 -1.65
C GLU A 718 7.42 2.78 -2.14
N ALA A 719 8.60 3.01 -1.57
CA ALA A 719 9.80 2.22 -1.79
C ALA A 719 10.33 1.51 -0.53
N LEU A 720 9.67 1.65 0.63
CA LEU A 720 10.03 0.93 1.84
C LEU A 720 9.40 -0.47 1.82
N PHE A 721 8.08 -0.59 1.69
CA PHE A 721 7.43 -1.86 1.41
C PHE A 721 7.76 -2.36 0.00
N ALA A 722 7.93 -3.68 -0.12
CA ALA A 722 8.39 -4.36 -1.33
C ALA A 722 9.72 -3.80 -1.92
N ALA A 723 10.49 -3.02 -1.14
CA ALA A 723 11.73 -2.37 -1.53
C ALA A 723 11.62 -1.47 -2.80
N GLY A 724 10.43 -0.96 -3.11
CA GLY A 724 10.21 -0.17 -4.33
C GLY A 724 10.25 -1.01 -5.61
N SER A 725 9.80 -2.26 -5.53
CA SER A 725 9.67 -3.12 -6.71
C SER A 725 8.77 -2.48 -7.76
N PHE A 726 9.15 -2.67 -9.03
CA PHE A 726 8.41 -2.15 -10.17
C PHE A 726 6.93 -2.56 -10.12
N ASP A 727 6.69 -3.83 -9.83
CA ASP A 727 5.39 -4.47 -9.73
C ASP A 727 4.49 -3.81 -8.64
N PHE A 728 5.08 -3.41 -7.49
CA PHE A 728 4.35 -2.71 -6.44
C PHE A 728 4.08 -1.24 -6.80
N LEU A 729 5.08 -0.54 -7.36
CA LEU A 729 4.94 0.84 -7.85
C LEU A 729 3.84 0.96 -8.92
N LYS A 730 3.67 -0.10 -9.73
CA LYS A 730 2.61 -0.20 -10.75
C LYS A 730 1.20 -0.15 -10.15
N LEU A 731 0.98 -0.48 -8.88
CA LEU A 731 -0.37 -0.47 -8.30
C LEU A 731 -0.94 0.96 -8.24
N ALA A 732 -0.22 1.89 -7.63
CA ALA A 732 -0.65 3.28 -7.53
C ALA A 732 -0.69 3.95 -8.92
N SER A 733 0.29 3.67 -9.79
CA SER A 733 0.32 4.28 -11.12
C SER A 733 -0.82 3.80 -12.02
N SER A 734 -1.11 2.50 -12.00
CA SER A 734 -2.21 1.93 -12.79
C SER A 734 -3.57 2.44 -12.33
N ALA A 735 -3.81 2.45 -11.01
CA ALA A 735 -5.05 2.99 -10.45
C ALA A 735 -5.20 4.49 -10.75
N GLY A 736 -4.11 5.27 -10.67
CA GLY A 736 -4.08 6.67 -11.02
C GLY A 736 -4.37 6.93 -12.50
N HIS A 737 -3.80 6.14 -13.41
CA HIS A 737 -4.11 6.20 -14.85
C HIS A 737 -5.59 5.91 -15.11
N VAL A 738 -6.13 4.80 -14.58
CA VAL A 738 -7.54 4.42 -14.74
C VAL A 738 -8.48 5.50 -14.18
N ALA A 739 -8.13 6.18 -13.08
CA ALA A 739 -8.88 7.32 -12.55
C ALA A 739 -8.65 8.66 -13.29
N GLY A 740 -7.73 8.73 -14.26
CA GLY A 740 -7.38 9.98 -14.94
C GLY A 740 -6.65 10.99 -14.04
N ARG A 741 -5.90 10.51 -13.05
CA ARG A 741 -5.13 11.35 -12.13
C ARG A 741 -3.91 11.92 -12.84
N LYS A 742 -3.74 13.23 -12.71
CA LYS A 742 -2.58 13.94 -13.29
C LYS A 742 -1.30 13.64 -12.52
N ILE A 743 -1.39 13.54 -11.19
CA ILE A 743 -0.26 13.32 -10.31
C ILE A 743 -0.42 11.98 -9.61
N ILE A 744 0.66 11.21 -9.62
CA ILE A 744 0.81 9.93 -8.95
C ILE A 744 2.16 10.00 -8.26
N SER A 745 2.15 9.90 -6.93
CA SER A 745 3.37 10.06 -6.14
C SER A 745 3.92 8.74 -5.64
N SER A 746 5.17 8.78 -5.19
CA SER A 746 5.76 7.67 -4.44
C SER A 746 6.64 8.24 -3.34
N GLU A 747 6.41 7.76 -2.13
CA GLU A 747 7.41 7.79 -1.08
C GLU A 747 8.65 7.03 -1.53
N SER A 748 9.82 7.65 -1.44
CA SER A 748 11.03 7.23 -2.15
C SER A 748 12.29 7.51 -1.36
N PHE A 749 13.38 6.86 -1.78
CA PHE A 749 14.74 7.00 -1.25
C PHE A 749 14.93 6.47 0.17
N ILE A 750 14.22 5.40 0.53
CA ILE A 750 14.38 4.69 1.81
C ILE A 750 15.31 3.50 1.62
N LEU A 751 16.18 3.25 2.59
CA LEU A 751 16.93 2.01 2.69
C LEU A 751 16.67 1.35 4.03
N LEU A 752 16.38 0.05 3.99
CA LEU A 752 16.37 -0.81 5.16
C LEU A 752 17.81 -1.23 5.46
N THR A 753 18.34 -0.74 6.57
CA THR A 753 19.73 -0.94 6.96
C THR A 753 19.89 -0.89 8.47
N ARG A 754 20.91 -1.58 8.97
CA ARG A 754 21.31 -1.53 10.39
C ARG A 754 22.10 -0.27 10.70
N ASP A 755 22.85 0.20 9.72
CA ASP A 755 23.65 1.42 9.78
C ASP A 755 22.85 2.61 9.25
N PHE A 756 23.22 3.82 9.69
CA PHE A 756 22.59 5.05 9.22
C PHE A 756 22.80 5.23 7.71
N ASN A 757 21.73 5.41 6.93
CA ASN A 757 21.74 5.31 5.47
C ASN A 757 22.66 6.35 4.80
N GLN A 758 23.36 5.92 3.75
CA GLN A 758 24.32 6.70 2.97
C GLN A 758 24.06 6.58 1.45
N LEU A 759 22.81 6.78 1.00
CA LEU A 759 22.51 6.85 -0.43
C LEU A 759 23.43 7.86 -1.11
N GLN A 760 24.08 7.42 -2.18
CA GLN A 760 24.90 8.27 -3.04
C GLN A 760 24.06 8.85 -4.17
N LYS A 761 24.56 9.87 -4.84
CA LYS A 761 23.89 10.54 -5.96
C LYS A 761 23.39 9.56 -7.02
N GLU A 762 24.18 8.54 -7.33
CA GLU A 762 23.89 7.49 -8.29
C GLU A 762 22.64 6.68 -7.91
N ASP A 763 22.43 6.45 -6.61
CA ASP A 763 21.29 5.69 -6.09
C ASP A 763 19.98 6.46 -6.29
N TYR A 764 20.00 7.79 -6.15
CA TYR A 764 18.82 8.62 -6.42
C TYR A 764 18.38 8.51 -7.88
N TYR A 765 19.32 8.56 -8.82
CA TYR A 765 18.98 8.39 -10.24
C TYR A 765 18.49 6.99 -10.57
N TYR A 766 19.07 5.98 -9.92
CA TYR A 766 18.64 4.60 -10.08
C TYR A 766 17.18 4.39 -9.61
N LEU A 767 16.90 4.76 -8.36
CA LEU A 767 15.57 4.60 -7.76
C LEU A 767 14.52 5.48 -8.45
N ALA A 768 14.88 6.72 -8.83
CA ALA A 768 13.98 7.61 -9.57
C ALA A 768 13.66 7.05 -10.96
N GLY A 769 14.67 6.57 -11.70
CA GLY A 769 14.46 5.94 -13.00
C GLY A 769 13.48 4.78 -12.95
N ASN A 770 13.59 3.94 -11.91
CA ASN A 770 12.65 2.83 -11.67
C ASN A 770 11.22 3.33 -11.42
N ALA A 771 11.06 4.31 -10.53
CA ALA A 771 9.74 4.88 -10.20
C ALA A 771 9.07 5.56 -11.39
N TYR A 772 9.80 6.40 -12.14
CA TYR A 772 9.25 7.06 -13.33
C TYR A 772 8.92 6.07 -14.45
N ALA A 773 9.72 5.01 -14.62
CA ALA A 773 9.42 3.93 -15.57
C ALA A 773 8.18 3.13 -15.17
N ALA A 774 7.90 3.01 -13.86
CA ALA A 774 6.66 2.43 -13.37
C ALA A 774 5.44 3.37 -13.50
N GLY A 775 5.62 4.61 -13.99
CA GLY A 775 4.54 5.57 -14.20
C GLY A 775 4.30 6.54 -13.04
N ILE A 776 5.12 6.50 -11.99
CA ILE A 776 5.15 7.58 -10.98
C ILE A 776 5.61 8.88 -11.65
N ASN A 777 5.04 10.02 -11.26
CA ASN A 777 5.46 11.31 -11.82
C ASN A 777 5.74 12.41 -10.78
N ARG A 778 5.68 12.08 -9.49
CA ARG A 778 6.14 12.95 -8.40
C ARG A 778 6.79 12.14 -7.29
N LEU A 779 8.04 12.40 -6.97
CA LEU A 779 8.73 11.71 -5.87
C LEU A 779 8.56 12.49 -4.56
N MET A 780 8.32 11.74 -3.48
CA MET A 780 8.28 12.20 -2.11
C MET A 780 9.46 11.60 -1.36
N TYR A 781 10.39 12.42 -0.89
CA TYR A 781 11.55 11.94 -0.14
C TYR A 781 11.08 11.53 1.28
N HIS A 782 11.38 10.30 1.70
CA HIS A 782 11.33 9.88 3.11
C HIS A 782 12.74 10.05 3.67
N GLY A 783 13.20 11.18 4.17
CA GLY A 783 12.57 12.45 4.48
C GLY A 783 13.58 13.28 5.26
N TYR A 784 13.15 14.42 5.79
CA TYR A 784 13.94 15.40 6.51
C TYR A 784 13.44 15.45 7.97
N ALA A 785 14.24 15.05 8.95
CA ALA A 785 13.85 15.11 10.37
C ALA A 785 14.22 16.48 10.95
N TYR A 786 13.32 17.23 11.58
CA TYR A 786 13.62 18.54 12.19
C TYR A 786 14.88 18.53 13.08
N GLN A 787 15.66 19.62 13.06
CA GLN A 787 16.86 19.82 13.89
C GLN A 787 16.48 19.94 15.38
N LEU A 788 16.32 18.79 16.03
CA LEU A 788 16.23 18.72 17.47
C LEU A 788 17.65 18.63 18.04
N ALA A 789 18.11 19.66 18.73
CA ALA A 789 19.34 19.58 19.54
C ALA A 789 19.01 18.73 20.78
N VAL A 790 19.19 17.41 20.69
CA VAL A 790 18.66 16.49 21.70
C VAL A 790 19.64 16.27 22.85
N TYR A 791 20.93 16.56 22.67
CA TYR A 791 21.97 16.15 23.60
C TYR A 791 23.14 17.15 23.61
N ASP A 792 23.15 18.08 24.57
CA ASP A 792 24.41 18.68 25.05
C ASP A 792 24.96 17.74 26.14
N GLU A 793 26.25 17.42 26.05
CA GLU A 793 27.02 16.44 26.86
C GLU A 793 26.73 16.41 28.36
#